data_AF-A0AAD5LQX8-F1
#
_entry.id   AF-A0AAD5LQX8-F1
#
_cell.length_a   1.000
_cell.length_b   1.000
_cell.length_c   1.000
_cell.angle_alpha   90.00
_cell.angle_beta   90.00
_cell.angle_gamma   90.00
#
_symmetry.space_group_name_H-M   'P 1'
#
loop_
_entity.id
_entity.type
_entity.pdbx_description
1 polymer ?
#
loop_
_entity_poly.entity_id
_entity_poly.type
_entity_poly.pdbx_seq_one_letter_code
_entity_poly.pdbx_strand_id
1 'polypeptide(L)'
;MARSALAPVGVAVLLLASAAWTVLLAILNARPNATANYLMGTAKFDAGEFWQVLTPPSRIRDAAIVGLAAIALLFVSLSLQALGATRVSRRTAPVGALRLRRPTARRRAAPIGAVDSARERWTVFAMESVELVLQLLTLHDLLRLGERLSLVAAYVALMGLNALSVFYFVSVAWRPSRRFHERMADAILDLAFAVGFPATQLAVAVVSFRGDLRFLRVRQRFAPGDPLMRRARVFSDPVETSRFSTTFSSLQTLSWQHVAVRLLFNALACWRWRGLLRELQQRRAASSPLLGVAATAAAKRSAAPVVPRACGGAFLLVVTAVALYTAQAVASARADCAPHGRQCPLFAYRWVPWASSAACACLLFVDQQLNPSRDKPVDVSAALALLAEAGALRGVQVVNRHVTPSLPRTLSGCHDLRQLVLINTNTRALPAWMAAAFPRLEYLHVEGSPDLDSLEAMPTQLFHSMRALHTIVLARHALLPRLPRFDGLTAARTLYLGGLDSVTRLPPLAAMARLQTLALVGLPELVALPDLADLAASLAAIHIPRRTALCCNGFLARGVADTSHELCYARCETPGLCFDARDSAFEAAHGWSLPNAATAALLQREVERGRVCPPRAVSDSDSDAGTRCVFCSGGCSDGRLYQRCDDGICFSDGFDPPTCWNDSAVVEMRRAMIRDGLPCNATDEAWLGCLAR
;
A
#
# COMPACT_ATOMS: atom_id res chain seq x y z
N MET A 1 30.45 -30.92 -24.47
CA MET A 1 29.18 -31.45 -23.89
C MET A 1 28.65 -30.66 -22.69
N ALA A 2 29.46 -29.96 -21.88
CA ALA A 2 28.95 -29.19 -20.72
C ALA A 2 28.15 -27.91 -21.07
N ARG A 3 28.50 -27.20 -22.17
CA ARG A 3 27.80 -25.95 -22.57
C ARG A 3 26.36 -26.16 -23.09
N SER A 4 25.99 -27.37 -23.52
CA SER A 4 24.65 -27.64 -24.08
C SER A 4 23.58 -27.99 -23.04
N ALA A 5 23.98 -28.34 -21.81
CA ALA A 5 23.07 -28.66 -20.70
C ALA A 5 22.73 -27.44 -19.82
N LEU A 6 23.56 -26.39 -19.81
CA LEU A 6 23.32 -25.18 -19.01
C LEU A 6 22.10 -24.36 -19.47
N ALA A 7 21.90 -24.23 -20.78
CA ALA A 7 20.80 -23.44 -21.35
C ALA A 7 19.39 -23.91 -20.92
N PRO A 8 19.01 -25.21 -21.01
CA PRO A 8 17.68 -25.66 -20.58
C PRO A 8 17.47 -25.60 -19.07
N VAL A 9 18.54 -25.74 -18.27
CA VAL A 9 18.47 -25.57 -16.81
C VAL A 9 18.20 -24.10 -16.46
N GLY A 10 18.93 -23.17 -17.09
CA GLY A 10 18.69 -21.73 -16.92
C GLY A 10 17.26 -21.31 -17.27
N VAL A 11 16.73 -21.81 -18.40
CA VAL A 11 15.33 -21.59 -18.79
C VAL A 11 14.34 -22.17 -17.77
N ALA A 12 14.60 -23.38 -17.27
CA ALA A 12 13.73 -23.99 -16.26
C ALA A 12 13.70 -23.19 -14.95
N VAL A 13 14.86 -22.71 -14.49
CA VAL A 13 14.98 -21.84 -13.30
C VAL A 13 14.24 -20.53 -13.49
N LEU A 14 14.41 -19.90 -14.66
CA LEU A 14 13.72 -18.66 -15.00
C LEU A 14 12.19 -18.82 -14.93
N LEU A 15 11.65 -19.86 -15.56
CA LEU A 15 10.22 -20.15 -15.57
C LEU A 15 9.69 -20.54 -14.17
N LEU A 16 10.50 -21.21 -13.35
CA LEU A 16 10.14 -21.49 -11.95
C LEU A 16 10.08 -20.20 -11.11
N ALA A 17 11.00 -19.27 -11.33
CA ALA A 17 10.94 -17.95 -10.68
C ALA A 17 9.67 -17.18 -11.11
N SER A 18 9.27 -17.27 -12.37
CA SER A 18 8.00 -16.71 -12.88
C SER A 18 6.78 -17.36 -12.23
N ALA A 19 6.81 -18.67 -12.01
CA ALA A 19 5.77 -19.39 -11.27
C ALA A 19 5.70 -18.92 -9.81
N ALA A 20 6.84 -18.78 -9.13
CA ALA A 20 6.88 -18.28 -7.75
C ALA A 20 6.33 -16.85 -7.63
N TRP A 21 6.67 -15.97 -8.58
CA TRP A 21 6.12 -14.62 -8.64
C TRP A 21 4.60 -14.60 -8.86
N THR A 22 4.09 -15.41 -9.79
CA THR A 22 2.65 -15.49 -10.06
C THR A 22 1.86 -16.08 -8.89
N VAL A 23 2.43 -17.03 -8.15
CA VAL A 23 1.88 -17.50 -6.87
C VAL A 23 1.86 -16.37 -5.83
N LEU A 24 2.93 -15.59 -5.71
CA LEU A 24 2.94 -14.43 -4.81
C LEU A 24 1.83 -13.42 -5.16
N LEU A 25 1.61 -13.14 -6.45
CA LEU A 25 0.50 -12.29 -6.88
C LEU A 25 -0.88 -12.87 -6.51
N ALA A 26 -1.06 -14.19 -6.60
CA ALA A 26 -2.30 -14.84 -6.18
C ALA A 26 -2.53 -14.69 -4.67
N ILE A 27 -1.49 -14.91 -3.86
CA ILE A 27 -1.52 -14.74 -2.39
C ILE A 27 -1.83 -13.27 -2.04
N LEU A 28 -1.18 -12.33 -2.74
CA LEU A 28 -1.37 -10.90 -2.56
C LEU A 28 -2.83 -10.48 -2.80
N ASN A 29 -3.50 -11.02 -3.83
CA ASN A 29 -4.90 -10.73 -4.06
C ASN A 29 -5.82 -11.42 -3.04
N ALA A 30 -5.44 -12.60 -2.54
CA ALA A 30 -6.21 -13.33 -1.53
C ALA A 30 -6.20 -12.63 -0.16
N ARG A 31 -5.03 -12.16 0.29
CA ARG A 31 -4.83 -11.52 1.60
C ARG A 31 -3.90 -10.30 1.46
N PRO A 32 -4.39 -9.18 0.90
CA PRO A 32 -3.54 -8.04 0.53
C PRO A 32 -2.83 -7.42 1.72
N ASN A 33 -3.57 -7.09 2.78
CA ASN A 33 -3.00 -6.44 3.95
C ASN A 33 -2.02 -7.35 4.70
N ALA A 34 -2.38 -8.63 4.89
CA ALA A 34 -1.48 -9.60 5.53
C ALA A 34 -0.20 -9.84 4.71
N THR A 35 -0.30 -9.85 3.37
CA THR A 35 0.86 -9.99 2.49
C THR A 35 1.77 -8.77 2.55
N ALA A 36 1.20 -7.55 2.51
CA ALA A 36 1.96 -6.32 2.71
C ALA A 36 2.67 -6.32 4.07
N ASN A 37 1.96 -6.69 5.13
CA ASN A 37 2.52 -6.80 6.47
C ASN A 37 3.65 -7.83 6.57
N TYR A 38 3.50 -8.98 5.91
CA TYR A 38 4.51 -10.03 5.87
C TYR A 38 5.77 -9.58 5.12
N LEU A 39 5.62 -9.03 3.91
CA LEU A 39 6.73 -8.56 3.09
C LEU A 39 7.53 -7.44 3.78
N MET A 40 6.83 -6.59 4.53
CA MET A 40 7.42 -5.43 5.20
C MET A 40 7.78 -5.68 6.67
N GLY A 41 7.42 -6.83 7.23
CA GLY A 41 7.62 -7.10 8.66
C GLY A 41 6.88 -6.11 9.58
N THR A 42 5.69 -5.68 9.17
CA THR A 42 4.87 -4.64 9.81
C THR A 42 3.59 -5.18 10.48
N ALA A 43 3.42 -6.50 10.54
CA ALA A 43 2.23 -7.16 11.09
C ALA A 43 1.91 -6.78 12.55
N LYS A 44 2.90 -6.32 13.32
CA LYS A 44 2.71 -5.88 14.70
C LYS A 44 2.24 -4.43 14.80
N PHE A 45 2.47 -3.61 13.78
CA PHE A 45 2.12 -2.19 13.79
C PHE A 45 0.63 -2.00 13.52
N ASP A 46 0.02 -1.04 14.22
CA ASP A 46 -1.36 -0.59 14.02
C ASP A 46 -2.37 -1.75 14.03
N ALA A 47 -2.18 -2.72 14.92
CA ALA A 47 -2.98 -3.95 15.02
C ALA A 47 -3.05 -4.77 13.71
N GLY A 48 -2.02 -4.68 12.87
CA GLY A 48 -1.99 -5.32 11.54
C GLY A 48 -2.66 -4.49 10.45
N GLU A 49 -3.04 -3.25 10.71
CA GLU A 49 -3.66 -2.33 9.75
C GLU A 49 -2.73 -1.15 9.39
N PHE A 50 -1.41 -1.39 9.35
CA PHE A 50 -0.43 -0.36 8.98
C PHE A 50 -0.62 0.13 7.53
N TRP A 51 -0.66 -0.79 6.56
CA TRP A 51 -0.75 -0.44 5.13
C TRP A 51 -2.17 -0.13 4.67
N GLN A 52 -3.19 -0.65 5.35
CA GLN A 52 -4.61 -0.43 5.05
C GLN A 52 -4.97 -0.74 3.60
N VAL A 53 -4.38 -1.83 3.10
CA VAL A 53 -4.48 -2.12 1.68
C VAL A 53 -5.89 -2.57 1.31
N LEU A 54 -6.41 -2.01 0.21
CA LEU A 54 -7.75 -2.33 -0.30
C LEU A 54 -7.94 -3.84 -0.49
N THR A 55 -9.11 -4.33 -0.11
CA THR A 55 -9.53 -5.70 -0.43
C THR A 55 -10.32 -5.71 -1.73
N PRO A 56 -9.92 -6.49 -2.75
CA PRO A 56 -10.68 -6.53 -4.00
C PRO A 56 -12.08 -7.11 -3.78
N PRO A 57 -13.08 -6.70 -4.58
CA PRO A 57 -14.42 -7.31 -4.56
C PRO A 57 -14.33 -8.83 -4.75
N SER A 58 -15.15 -9.60 -4.03
CA SER A 58 -15.06 -11.07 -3.99
C SER A 58 -14.96 -11.72 -5.37
N ARG A 59 -15.84 -11.35 -6.31
CA ARG A 59 -15.83 -11.91 -7.68
C ARG A 59 -14.51 -11.64 -8.43
N ILE A 60 -13.99 -10.42 -8.33
CA ILE A 60 -12.74 -10.03 -9.01
C ILE A 60 -11.55 -10.73 -8.37
N ARG A 61 -11.53 -10.76 -7.04
CA ARG A 61 -10.52 -11.47 -6.25
C ARG A 61 -10.44 -12.94 -6.65
N ASP A 62 -11.57 -13.63 -6.64
CA ASP A 62 -11.62 -15.07 -6.88
C ASP A 62 -11.24 -15.39 -8.33
N ALA A 63 -11.73 -14.61 -9.30
CA ALA A 63 -11.32 -14.74 -10.71
C ALA A 63 -9.81 -14.52 -10.91
N ALA A 64 -9.23 -13.52 -10.23
CA ALA A 64 -7.81 -13.24 -10.31
C ALA A 64 -6.97 -14.36 -9.68
N ILE A 65 -7.36 -14.89 -8.52
CA ILE A 65 -6.66 -16.00 -7.86
C ILE A 65 -6.67 -17.24 -8.76
N VAL A 66 -7.84 -17.62 -9.29
CA VAL A 66 -7.97 -18.79 -10.16
C VAL A 66 -7.15 -18.61 -11.44
N GLY A 67 -7.24 -17.44 -12.07
CA GLY A 67 -6.48 -17.13 -13.29
C GLY A 67 -4.96 -17.15 -13.07
N LEU A 68 -4.49 -16.52 -12.00
CA LEU A 68 -3.06 -16.50 -11.64
C LEU A 68 -2.55 -17.88 -11.24
N ALA A 69 -3.34 -18.68 -10.53
CA ALA A 69 -2.99 -20.06 -10.20
C ALA A 69 -2.86 -20.93 -11.46
N ALA A 70 -3.78 -20.79 -12.42
CA ALA A 70 -3.69 -21.48 -13.70
C ALA A 70 -2.41 -21.11 -14.47
N ILE A 71 -2.07 -19.81 -14.51
CA ILE A 71 -0.82 -19.32 -15.12
C ILE A 71 0.41 -19.89 -14.41
N ALA A 72 0.44 -19.92 -13.08
CA ALA A 72 1.54 -20.48 -12.32
C ALA A 72 1.77 -21.96 -12.67
N LEU A 73 0.69 -22.74 -12.79
CA LEU A 73 0.76 -24.14 -13.24
C LEU A 73 1.29 -24.27 -14.67
N LEU A 74 0.92 -23.35 -15.57
CA LEU A 74 1.48 -23.31 -16.92
C LEU A 74 2.99 -23.09 -16.88
N PHE A 75 3.48 -22.11 -16.10
CA PHE A 75 4.92 -21.88 -15.94
C PHE A 75 5.64 -23.12 -15.39
N VAL A 76 5.10 -23.78 -14.35
CA VAL A 76 5.66 -25.04 -13.81
C VAL A 76 5.70 -26.13 -14.89
N SER A 77 4.63 -26.27 -15.68
CA SER A 77 4.58 -27.27 -16.76
C SER A 77 5.65 -27.01 -17.83
N LEU A 78 5.93 -25.74 -18.14
CA LEU A 78 6.97 -25.32 -19.09
C LEU A 78 8.36 -25.58 -18.51
N SER A 79 8.59 -25.31 -17.22
CA SER A 79 9.83 -25.66 -16.52
C SER A 79 10.11 -27.16 -16.58
N LEU A 80 9.09 -27.99 -16.32
CA LEU A 80 9.21 -29.45 -16.40
C LEU A 80 9.49 -29.91 -17.84
N GLN A 81 8.89 -29.29 -18.86
CA GLN A 81 9.21 -29.57 -20.27
C GLN A 81 10.66 -29.20 -20.62
N ALA A 82 11.16 -28.07 -20.12
CA ALA A 82 12.54 -27.63 -20.31
C ALA A 82 13.54 -28.61 -19.67
N LEU A 83 13.24 -29.11 -18.46
CA LEU A 83 14.03 -30.13 -17.78
C LEU A 83 13.90 -31.51 -18.45
N GLY A 84 12.71 -31.91 -18.90
CA GLY A 84 12.48 -33.17 -19.62
C GLY A 84 13.29 -33.26 -20.91
N ALA A 85 13.50 -32.13 -21.59
CA ALA A 85 14.36 -32.02 -22.76
C ALA A 85 15.85 -32.29 -22.47
N THR A 86 16.28 -32.35 -21.20
CA THR A 86 17.64 -32.79 -20.81
C THR A 86 17.76 -34.30 -20.65
N ARG A 87 16.66 -34.99 -20.28
CA ARG A 87 16.68 -36.44 -19.98
C ARG A 87 16.68 -37.32 -21.23
N VAL A 88 16.07 -36.87 -22.33
CA VAL A 88 16.05 -37.63 -23.61
C VAL A 88 17.46 -37.86 -24.17
N SER A 89 18.45 -37.02 -23.83
CA SER A 89 19.85 -37.19 -24.23
C SER A 89 20.60 -38.30 -23.49
N ARG A 90 20.07 -38.85 -22.38
CA ARG A 90 20.74 -39.87 -21.56
C ARG A 90 20.31 -41.32 -21.80
N ARG A 91 19.30 -41.58 -22.63
CA ARG A 91 19.02 -42.95 -23.08
C ARG A 91 19.88 -43.27 -24.29
N THR A 92 21.13 -43.68 -24.04
CA THR A 92 21.90 -44.46 -25.01
C THR A 92 21.14 -45.75 -25.27
N ALA A 93 20.59 -45.90 -26.46
CA ALA A 93 20.02 -47.18 -26.90
C ALA A 93 21.15 -48.23 -26.94
N PRO A 94 20.96 -49.44 -26.40
CA PRO A 94 21.92 -50.52 -26.59
C PRO A 94 22.00 -50.83 -28.09
N VAL A 95 23.23 -50.84 -28.60
CA VAL A 95 23.53 -51.24 -29.98
C VAL A 95 23.22 -52.73 -30.11
N GLY A 96 22.05 -53.05 -30.66
CA GLY A 96 21.58 -54.41 -30.83
C GLY A 96 20.70 -54.54 -32.06
N ALA A 97 21.33 -54.97 -33.17
CA ALA A 97 20.74 -55.61 -34.35
C ALA A 97 19.53 -54.91 -35.04
N LEU A 98 19.80 -53.86 -35.82
CA LEU A 98 18.91 -53.43 -36.90
C LEU A 98 19.06 -54.36 -38.12
N ARG A 99 18.20 -55.38 -38.23
CA ARG A 99 17.97 -56.07 -39.51
C ARG A 99 17.39 -55.07 -40.51
N LEU A 100 18.09 -54.86 -41.62
CA LEU A 100 17.61 -54.10 -42.78
C LEU A 100 16.31 -54.73 -43.31
N ARG A 101 15.18 -54.07 -43.06
CA ARG A 101 13.93 -54.31 -43.79
C ARG A 101 13.73 -53.15 -44.75
N ARG A 102 13.86 -53.45 -46.06
CA ARG A 102 13.59 -52.49 -47.16
C ARG A 102 12.17 -51.92 -47.02
N PRO A 103 11.95 -50.60 -47.16
CA PRO A 103 10.62 -50.04 -47.20
C PRO A 103 10.09 -50.05 -48.64
N THR A 104 9.19 -50.97 -48.94
CA THR A 104 8.26 -50.87 -50.06
C THR A 104 6.94 -50.30 -49.54
N ALA A 105 6.75 -48.98 -49.61
CA ALA A 105 5.44 -48.35 -49.75
C ALA A 105 5.62 -46.83 -49.83
N ARG A 106 5.43 -46.31 -51.03
CA ARG A 106 5.35 -44.90 -51.38
C ARG A 106 4.05 -44.31 -50.81
N ARG A 107 3.98 -44.05 -49.50
CA ARG A 107 2.94 -43.14 -48.96
C ARG A 107 3.43 -41.72 -49.16
N ARG A 108 2.83 -41.03 -50.14
CA ARG A 108 2.91 -39.56 -50.27
C ARG A 108 2.45 -38.96 -48.94
N ALA A 109 3.38 -38.57 -48.08
CA ALA A 109 3.11 -37.60 -47.04
C ALA A 109 2.78 -36.29 -47.76
N ALA A 110 1.55 -35.81 -47.61
CA ALA A 110 1.18 -34.48 -48.06
C ALA A 110 2.15 -33.46 -47.42
N PRO A 111 2.63 -32.45 -48.16
CA PRO A 111 3.47 -31.42 -47.59
C PRO A 111 2.64 -30.58 -46.62
N ILE A 112 2.67 -30.93 -45.33
CA ILE A 112 2.22 -30.06 -44.25
C ILE A 112 3.28 -28.98 -44.13
N GLY A 113 3.10 -27.86 -44.83
CA GLY A 113 4.11 -26.80 -44.78
C GLY A 113 4.01 -25.74 -45.87
N ALA A 114 2.82 -25.22 -46.13
CA ALA A 114 2.66 -23.92 -46.77
C ALA A 114 1.63 -23.12 -45.98
N VAL A 115 1.98 -22.76 -44.75
CA VAL A 115 1.29 -21.65 -44.07
C VAL A 115 1.69 -20.39 -44.84
N ASP A 116 0.72 -19.66 -45.35
CA ASP A 116 0.95 -18.41 -46.09
C ASP A 116 1.84 -17.49 -45.28
N SER A 117 3.04 -17.24 -45.80
CA SER A 117 4.04 -16.38 -45.15
C SER A 117 3.48 -15.00 -44.78
N ALA A 118 2.50 -14.48 -45.56
CA ALA A 118 1.81 -13.23 -45.27
C ALA A 118 0.97 -13.32 -43.98
N ARG A 119 0.21 -14.41 -43.80
CA ARG A 119 -0.65 -14.62 -42.62
C ARG A 119 0.17 -14.72 -41.33
N GLU A 120 1.30 -15.43 -41.36
CA GLU A 120 2.23 -15.55 -40.22
C GLU A 120 2.82 -14.18 -39.83
N ARG A 121 3.09 -13.31 -40.80
CA ARG A 121 3.61 -11.96 -40.55
C ARG A 121 2.58 -11.00 -39.96
N TRP A 122 1.35 -11.04 -40.45
CA TRP A 122 0.24 -10.28 -39.87
C TRP A 122 -0.06 -10.71 -38.43
N THR A 123 0.07 -12.00 -38.12
CA THR A 123 -0.11 -12.48 -36.73
C THR A 123 0.98 -11.98 -35.79
N VAL A 124 2.25 -11.94 -36.22
CA VAL A 124 3.35 -11.38 -35.41
C VAL A 124 3.12 -9.88 -35.19
N PHE A 125 2.84 -9.13 -36.26
CA PHE A 125 2.58 -7.69 -36.15
C PHE A 125 1.41 -7.36 -35.22
N ALA A 126 0.32 -8.13 -35.27
CA ALA A 126 -0.84 -7.94 -34.41
C ALA A 126 -0.50 -8.17 -32.92
N MET A 127 0.29 -9.21 -32.62
CA MET A 127 0.70 -9.53 -31.24
C MET A 127 1.64 -8.48 -30.66
N GLU A 128 2.63 -8.03 -31.42
CA GLU A 128 3.53 -6.93 -31.02
C GLU A 128 2.77 -5.62 -30.81
N SER A 129 1.72 -5.37 -31.60
CA SER A 129 0.85 -4.19 -31.43
C SER A 129 0.08 -4.24 -30.11
N VAL A 130 -0.45 -5.42 -29.74
CA VAL A 130 -1.14 -5.62 -28.46
C VAL A 130 -0.16 -5.42 -27.30
N GLU A 131 1.04 -5.98 -27.38
CA GLU A 131 2.07 -5.81 -26.35
C GLU A 131 2.49 -4.36 -26.19
N LEU A 132 2.69 -3.63 -27.28
CA LEU A 132 2.99 -2.20 -27.24
C LEU A 132 1.87 -1.41 -26.56
N VAL A 133 0.60 -1.71 -26.84
CA VAL A 133 -0.54 -1.05 -26.18
C VAL A 133 -0.49 -1.30 -24.67
N LEU A 134 -0.27 -2.54 -24.26
CA LEU A 134 -0.20 -2.87 -22.83
C LEU A 134 1.02 -2.22 -22.14
N GLN A 135 2.15 -2.09 -22.86
CA GLN A 135 3.32 -1.36 -22.38
C GLN A 135 3.02 0.15 -22.22
N LEU A 136 2.32 0.75 -23.18
CA LEU A 136 1.90 2.15 -23.12
C LEU A 136 0.95 2.42 -21.95
N LEU A 137 -0.01 1.53 -21.71
CA LEU A 137 -0.92 1.65 -20.56
C LEU A 137 -0.15 1.60 -19.23
N THR A 138 0.81 0.69 -19.11
CA THR A 138 1.65 0.59 -17.91
C THR A 138 2.51 1.84 -17.73
N LEU A 139 3.12 2.35 -18.80
CA LEU A 139 3.89 3.59 -18.75
C LEU A 139 3.02 4.78 -18.36
N HIS A 140 1.81 4.89 -18.92
CA HIS A 140 0.86 5.93 -18.57
C HIS A 140 0.53 5.92 -17.08
N ASP A 141 0.32 4.73 -16.50
CA ASP A 141 0.10 4.59 -15.06
C ASP A 141 1.33 5.03 -14.27
N LEU A 142 2.55 4.63 -14.66
CA LEU A 142 3.79 5.07 -13.98
C LEU A 142 3.94 6.59 -13.97
N LEU A 143 3.61 7.26 -15.08
CA LEU A 143 3.64 8.73 -15.18
C LEU A 143 2.55 9.38 -14.31
N ARG A 144 1.32 8.86 -14.36
CA ARG A 144 0.18 9.38 -13.58
C ARG A 144 0.38 9.23 -12.08
N LEU A 145 1.08 8.17 -11.65
CA LEU A 145 1.36 7.87 -10.25
C LEU A 145 2.59 8.63 -9.71
N GLY A 146 3.35 9.33 -10.57
CA GLY A 146 4.53 10.07 -10.14
C GLY A 146 5.68 9.16 -9.72
N GLU A 147 5.88 8.05 -10.44
CA GLU A 147 6.82 7.01 -10.02
C GLU A 147 8.28 7.45 -10.14
N ARG A 148 9.19 6.75 -9.45
CA ARG A 148 10.61 7.12 -9.41
C ARG A 148 11.19 7.19 -10.83
N LEU A 149 11.91 8.27 -11.12
CA LEU A 149 12.50 8.51 -12.45
C LEU A 149 13.35 7.33 -12.94
N SER A 150 14.11 6.68 -12.06
CA SER A 150 14.92 5.52 -12.43
C SER A 150 14.08 4.35 -12.95
N LEU A 151 12.90 4.12 -12.39
CA LEU A 151 11.97 3.08 -12.83
C LEU A 151 11.28 3.48 -14.14
N VAL A 152 10.86 4.74 -14.28
CA VAL A 152 10.28 5.25 -15.53
C VAL A 152 11.30 5.15 -16.67
N ALA A 153 12.54 5.59 -16.45
CA ALA A 153 13.62 5.50 -17.43
C ALA A 153 13.96 4.05 -17.79
N ALA A 154 14.02 3.14 -16.79
CA ALA A 154 14.22 1.72 -17.03
C ALA A 154 13.08 1.10 -17.87
N TYR A 155 11.82 1.49 -17.61
CA TYR A 155 10.67 1.02 -18.37
C TYR A 155 10.72 1.48 -19.83
N VAL A 156 11.00 2.77 -20.08
CA VAL A 156 11.16 3.32 -21.43
C VAL A 156 12.33 2.67 -22.16
N ALA A 157 13.44 2.39 -21.46
CA ALA A 157 14.57 1.66 -22.03
C ALA A 157 14.20 0.23 -22.44
N LEU A 158 13.41 -0.48 -21.62
CA LEU A 158 12.88 -1.81 -21.97
C LEU A 158 11.97 -1.74 -23.21
N MET A 159 11.11 -0.71 -23.33
CA MET A 159 10.29 -0.50 -24.52
C MET A 159 11.17 -0.25 -25.76
N GLY A 160 12.25 0.52 -25.61
CA GLY A 160 13.25 0.74 -26.67
C GLY A 160 13.92 -0.55 -27.12
N LEU A 161 14.35 -1.39 -26.18
CA LEU A 161 14.92 -2.70 -26.47
C LEU A 161 13.92 -3.61 -27.21
N ASN A 162 12.64 -3.56 -26.82
CA ASN A 162 11.59 -4.31 -27.50
C ASN A 162 11.40 -3.85 -28.95
N ALA A 163 11.25 -2.55 -29.17
CA ALA A 163 11.12 -2.00 -30.53
C ALA A 163 12.36 -2.25 -31.40
N LEU A 164 13.57 -2.21 -30.81
CA LEU A 164 14.80 -2.56 -31.50
C LEU A 164 14.86 -4.05 -31.88
N SER A 165 14.38 -4.94 -31.01
CA SER A 165 14.23 -6.38 -31.30
C SER A 165 13.34 -6.58 -32.53
N VAL A 166 12.12 -6.03 -32.48
CA VAL A 166 11.14 -6.12 -33.57
C VAL A 166 11.70 -5.54 -34.87
N PHE A 167 12.31 -4.35 -34.83
CA PHE A 167 12.91 -3.73 -36.01
C PHE A 167 14.01 -4.60 -36.61
N TYR A 168 14.93 -5.10 -35.78
CA TYR A 168 16.06 -5.91 -36.23
C TYR A 168 15.60 -7.19 -36.93
N PHE A 169 14.68 -7.94 -36.34
CA PHE A 169 14.24 -9.22 -36.88
C PHE A 169 13.29 -9.08 -38.08
N VAL A 170 12.38 -8.10 -38.07
CA VAL A 170 11.45 -7.85 -39.18
C VAL A 170 12.15 -7.21 -40.39
N SER A 171 13.08 -6.27 -40.15
CA SER A 171 13.60 -5.39 -41.21
C SER A 171 14.99 -5.77 -41.74
N VAL A 172 15.85 -6.34 -40.88
CA VAL A 172 17.29 -6.58 -41.19
C VAL A 172 17.62 -8.07 -41.27
N ALA A 173 17.08 -8.87 -40.37
CA ALA A 173 17.56 -10.23 -40.12
C ALA A 173 16.55 -11.35 -40.43
N TRP A 174 15.56 -11.11 -41.31
CA TRP A 174 14.52 -12.10 -41.65
C TRP A 174 15.10 -13.30 -42.40
N ARG A 175 15.76 -14.21 -41.67
CA ARG A 175 16.37 -15.45 -42.15
C ARG A 175 15.85 -16.62 -41.30
N PRO A 176 15.51 -17.77 -41.91
CA PRO A 176 15.06 -18.96 -41.17
C PRO A 176 16.02 -19.40 -40.06
N SER A 177 17.33 -19.20 -40.24
CA SER A 177 18.37 -19.54 -39.26
C SER A 177 18.36 -18.68 -37.99
N ARG A 178 17.77 -17.48 -38.03
CA ARG A 178 17.72 -16.54 -36.90
C ARG A 178 16.37 -16.45 -36.19
N ARG A 179 15.32 -17.09 -36.72
CA ARG A 179 13.97 -17.17 -36.11
C ARG A 179 13.94 -17.66 -34.66
N PHE A 180 14.89 -18.52 -34.28
CA PHE A 180 15.00 -18.98 -32.89
C PHE A 180 15.48 -17.89 -31.94
N HIS A 181 16.45 -17.07 -32.38
CA HIS A 181 16.99 -15.98 -31.56
C HIS A 181 15.97 -14.85 -31.41
N GLU A 182 15.18 -14.58 -32.45
CA GLU A 182 14.01 -13.69 -32.43
C GLU A 182 13.01 -14.10 -31.35
N ARG A 183 12.45 -15.31 -31.46
CA ARG A 183 11.48 -15.84 -30.48
C ARG A 183 12.01 -15.90 -29.06
N MET A 184 13.32 -16.12 -28.89
CA MET A 184 13.95 -16.12 -27.57
C MET A 184 14.07 -14.70 -27.00
N ALA A 185 14.45 -13.72 -27.80
CA ALA A 185 14.53 -12.33 -27.37
C ALA A 185 13.16 -11.81 -26.94
N ASP A 186 12.13 -12.03 -27.76
CA ASP A 186 10.77 -11.57 -27.48
C ASP A 186 10.22 -12.23 -26.20
N ALA A 187 10.41 -13.55 -26.04
CA ALA A 187 9.95 -14.26 -24.84
C ALA A 187 10.67 -13.84 -23.54
N ILE A 188 11.93 -13.39 -23.62
CA ILE A 188 12.67 -12.82 -22.48
C ILE A 188 12.13 -11.43 -22.14
N LEU A 189 11.88 -10.59 -23.15
CA LEU A 189 11.35 -9.24 -22.97
C LEU A 189 9.93 -9.27 -22.39
N ASP A 190 9.08 -10.17 -22.86
CA ASP A 190 7.74 -10.37 -22.26
C ASP A 190 7.83 -10.69 -20.78
N LEU A 191 8.78 -11.56 -20.40
CA LEU A 191 8.97 -11.92 -19.01
C LEU A 191 9.54 -10.75 -18.20
N ALA A 192 10.41 -9.95 -18.80
CA ALA A 192 10.91 -8.72 -18.19
C ALA A 192 9.76 -7.74 -17.89
N PHE A 193 8.77 -7.58 -18.79
CA PHE A 193 7.61 -6.73 -18.54
C PHE A 193 6.59 -7.35 -17.57
N ALA A 194 6.26 -8.63 -17.74
CA ALA A 194 5.20 -9.29 -16.97
C ALA A 194 5.62 -9.64 -15.53
N VAL A 195 6.91 -9.94 -15.32
CA VAL A 195 7.44 -10.42 -14.03
C VAL A 195 8.57 -9.53 -13.54
N GLY A 196 9.58 -9.31 -14.36
CA GLY A 196 10.82 -8.63 -13.95
C GLY A 196 10.59 -7.21 -13.42
N PHE A 197 9.88 -6.38 -14.19
CA PHE A 197 9.65 -4.98 -13.85
C PHE A 197 8.74 -4.81 -12.63
N PRO A 198 7.54 -5.44 -12.54
CA PRO A 198 6.71 -5.38 -11.35
C PRO A 198 7.43 -5.89 -10.08
N ALA A 199 8.23 -6.96 -10.20
CA ALA A 199 9.04 -7.47 -9.09
C ALA A 199 10.13 -6.48 -8.67
N THR A 200 10.78 -5.81 -9.62
CA THR A 200 11.79 -4.78 -9.35
C THR A 200 11.16 -3.57 -8.67
N GLN A 201 9.99 -3.12 -9.13
CA GLN A 201 9.26 -2.00 -8.52
C GLN A 201 8.92 -2.31 -7.04
N LEU A 202 8.38 -3.51 -6.76
CA LEU A 202 8.11 -3.94 -5.39
C LEU A 202 9.38 -4.04 -4.56
N ALA A 203 10.46 -4.62 -5.09
CA ALA A 203 11.72 -4.76 -4.38
C ALA A 203 12.33 -3.41 -4.01
N VAL A 204 12.30 -2.43 -4.91
CA VAL A 204 12.77 -1.06 -4.65
C VAL A 204 11.94 -0.39 -3.54
N ALA A 205 10.62 -0.55 -3.57
CA ALA A 205 9.74 -0.01 -2.52
C ALA A 205 10.02 -0.66 -1.15
N VAL A 206 10.18 -1.99 -1.11
CA VAL A 206 10.50 -2.76 0.11
C VAL A 206 11.85 -2.32 0.69
N VAL A 207 12.88 -2.17 -0.14
CA VAL A 207 14.22 -1.78 0.32
C VAL A 207 14.23 -0.36 0.89
N SER A 208 13.51 0.56 0.25
CA SER A 208 13.50 1.97 0.64
C SER A 208 12.87 2.20 2.02
N PHE A 209 11.79 1.49 2.34
CA PHE A 209 11.09 1.62 3.62
C PHE A 209 11.81 0.95 4.80
N ARG A 210 12.91 0.20 4.58
CA ARG A 210 13.61 -0.51 5.68
C ARG A 210 14.22 0.41 6.73
N GLY A 211 14.52 1.66 6.39
CA GLY A 211 15.03 2.66 7.34
C GLY A 211 14.03 2.94 8.46
N ASP A 212 12.81 3.31 8.08
CA ASP A 212 11.70 3.64 8.99
C ASP A 212 11.35 2.48 9.92
N LEU A 213 11.43 1.24 9.41
CA LEU A 213 11.14 0.05 10.21
C LEU A 213 12.02 -0.07 11.47
N ARG A 214 13.28 0.39 11.42
CA ARG A 214 14.16 0.32 12.61
C ARG A 214 13.64 1.25 13.71
N PHE A 215 13.36 2.49 13.33
CA PHE A 215 12.79 3.50 14.23
C PHE A 215 11.45 3.04 14.81
N LEU A 216 10.53 2.57 13.97
CA LEU A 216 9.20 2.14 14.38
C LEU A 216 9.24 0.93 15.32
N ARG A 217 10.12 -0.06 15.07
CA ARG A 217 10.25 -1.24 15.96
C ARG A 217 10.73 -0.87 17.35
N VAL A 218 11.71 0.03 17.46
CA VAL A 218 12.18 0.49 18.76
C VAL A 218 11.06 1.26 19.44
N ARG A 219 10.46 2.26 18.78
CA ARG A 219 9.35 3.03 19.36
C ARG A 219 8.21 2.13 19.84
N GLN A 220 7.81 1.12 19.07
CA GLN A 220 6.71 0.22 19.46
C GLN A 220 7.04 -0.67 20.67
N ARG A 221 8.32 -1.01 20.92
CA ARG A 221 8.71 -1.77 22.13
C ARG A 221 8.55 -0.97 23.41
N PHE A 222 8.74 0.35 23.33
CA PHE A 222 8.73 1.25 24.47
C PHE A 222 7.43 2.06 24.59
N ALA A 223 6.60 2.11 23.54
CA ALA A 223 5.31 2.80 23.58
C ALA A 223 4.39 2.18 24.65
N PRO A 224 3.85 2.98 25.57
CA PRO A 224 2.94 2.51 26.62
C PRO A 224 1.65 1.92 26.03
N GLY A 225 0.75 1.43 26.88
CA GLY A 225 -0.51 0.78 26.48
C GLY A 225 -1.48 1.67 25.67
N ASP A 226 -1.19 2.95 25.48
CA ASP A 226 -2.04 3.88 24.73
C ASP A 226 -2.08 3.52 23.23
N PRO A 227 -3.28 3.18 22.68
CA PRO A 227 -3.42 2.88 21.26
C PRO A 227 -3.06 4.05 20.35
N LEU A 228 -3.13 5.32 20.80
CA LEU A 228 -2.72 6.50 20.02
C LEU A 228 -1.21 6.50 19.79
N MET A 229 -0.44 6.27 20.86
CA MET A 229 1.02 6.29 20.86
C MET A 229 1.63 5.11 20.09
N ARG A 230 0.90 4.00 20.01
CA ARG A 230 1.29 2.81 19.24
C ARG A 230 1.10 2.95 17.73
N ARG A 231 0.52 4.06 17.25
CA ARG A 231 0.28 4.26 15.82
C ARG A 231 1.57 4.57 15.08
N ALA A 232 2.08 3.57 14.37
CA ALA A 232 3.35 3.65 13.65
C ALA A 232 3.23 4.44 12.34
N ARG A 233 2.09 4.35 11.62
CA ARG A 233 1.92 4.95 10.29
C ARG A 233 2.11 6.46 10.25
N VAL A 234 1.78 7.17 11.33
CA VAL A 234 1.90 8.64 11.35
C VAL A 234 3.36 9.09 11.48
N PHE A 235 4.24 8.24 12.03
CA PHE A 235 5.66 8.52 12.19
C PHE A 235 6.53 8.01 11.02
N SER A 236 5.99 7.23 10.10
CA SER A 236 6.69 6.82 8.88
C SER A 236 6.74 7.93 7.85
N ASP A 237 7.74 7.89 6.96
CA ASP A 237 7.81 8.81 5.83
C ASP A 237 6.54 8.67 4.97
N PRO A 238 5.75 9.75 4.80
CA PRO A 238 4.52 9.70 4.05
C PRO A 238 4.73 9.44 2.55
N VAL A 239 5.87 9.86 2.00
CA VAL A 239 6.23 9.65 0.59
C VAL A 239 6.48 8.17 0.34
N GLU A 240 7.32 7.54 1.18
CA GLU A 240 7.66 6.12 1.03
C GLU A 240 6.46 5.22 1.34
N THR A 241 5.66 5.57 2.34
CA THR A 241 4.40 4.87 2.65
C THR A 241 3.41 4.96 1.49
N SER A 242 3.27 6.14 0.88
CA SER A 242 2.38 6.35 -0.27
C SER A 242 2.86 5.62 -1.53
N ARG A 243 4.17 5.65 -1.83
CA ARG A 243 4.77 4.91 -2.95
C ARG A 243 4.60 3.42 -2.82
N PHE A 244 4.89 2.85 -1.64
CA PHE A 244 4.68 1.42 -1.41
C PHE A 244 3.21 1.06 -1.57
N SER A 245 2.30 1.79 -0.93
CA SER A 245 0.86 1.51 -0.99
C SER A 245 0.33 1.58 -2.42
N THR A 246 0.82 2.55 -3.20
CA THR A 246 0.48 2.72 -4.62
C THR A 246 1.03 1.59 -5.48
N THR A 247 2.30 1.24 -5.34
CA THR A 247 2.93 0.10 -6.02
C THR A 247 2.23 -1.20 -5.67
N PHE A 248 1.93 -1.43 -4.40
CA PHE A 248 1.27 -2.65 -3.95
C PHE A 248 -0.16 -2.73 -4.49
N SER A 249 -0.88 -1.60 -4.55
CA SER A 249 -2.19 -1.51 -5.17
C SER A 249 -2.13 -1.72 -6.69
N SER A 250 -1.07 -1.27 -7.37
CA SER A 250 -0.84 -1.53 -8.79
C SER A 250 -0.52 -2.99 -9.10
N LEU A 251 -0.16 -3.79 -8.07
CA LEU A 251 -0.04 -5.25 -8.10
C LEU A 251 -1.33 -5.99 -7.69
N GLN A 252 -2.42 -5.27 -7.39
CA GLN A 252 -3.74 -5.86 -7.15
C GLN A 252 -4.65 -5.78 -8.36
N THR A 253 -5.45 -6.82 -8.55
CA THR A 253 -6.53 -6.83 -9.53
C THR A 253 -7.78 -6.25 -8.88
N LEU A 254 -7.86 -4.93 -8.84
CA LEU A 254 -9.02 -4.22 -8.30
C LEU A 254 -10.16 -4.04 -9.32
N SER A 255 -9.85 -4.17 -10.62
CA SER A 255 -10.80 -4.01 -11.72
C SER A 255 -10.72 -5.18 -12.69
N TRP A 256 -11.79 -5.40 -13.46
CA TRP A 256 -11.81 -6.38 -14.55
C TRP A 256 -10.79 -6.07 -15.65
N GLN A 257 -10.49 -4.79 -15.86
CA GLN A 257 -9.44 -4.37 -16.79
C GLN A 257 -8.06 -4.84 -16.31
N HIS A 258 -7.76 -4.72 -15.01
CA HIS A 258 -6.50 -5.23 -14.45
C HIS A 258 -6.41 -6.75 -14.52
N VAL A 259 -7.53 -7.46 -14.31
CA VAL A 259 -7.60 -8.91 -14.51
C VAL A 259 -7.26 -9.25 -15.95
N ALA A 260 -7.92 -8.61 -16.93
CA ALA A 260 -7.70 -8.87 -18.35
C ALA A 260 -6.24 -8.60 -18.75
N VAL A 261 -5.70 -7.42 -18.44
CA VAL A 261 -4.32 -7.02 -18.79
C VAL A 261 -3.29 -8.00 -18.24
N ARG A 262 -3.41 -8.37 -16.96
CA ARG A 262 -2.42 -9.25 -16.33
C ARG A 262 -2.52 -10.70 -16.77
N LEU A 263 -3.73 -11.23 -16.87
CA LEU A 263 -3.93 -12.59 -17.34
C LEU A 263 -3.48 -12.70 -18.81
N LEU A 264 -3.78 -11.68 -19.63
CA LEU A 264 -3.36 -11.65 -21.03
C LEU A 264 -1.84 -11.60 -21.16
N PHE A 265 -1.15 -10.66 -20.50
CA PHE A 265 0.33 -10.58 -20.55
C PHE A 265 1.00 -11.90 -20.19
N ASN A 266 0.55 -12.53 -19.10
CA ASN A 266 1.11 -13.79 -18.64
C ASN A 266 0.75 -14.97 -19.56
N ALA A 267 -0.46 -14.98 -20.12
CA ALA A 267 -0.88 -16.00 -21.08
C ALA A 267 -0.08 -15.90 -22.40
N LEU A 268 0.17 -14.68 -22.89
CA LEU A 268 0.99 -14.41 -24.07
C LEU A 268 2.43 -14.90 -23.85
N ALA A 269 3.02 -14.58 -22.70
CA ALA A 269 4.34 -15.08 -22.31
C ALA A 269 4.37 -16.62 -22.28
N CYS A 270 3.39 -17.27 -21.63
CA CYS A 270 3.29 -18.73 -21.60
C CYS A 270 3.19 -19.35 -23.01
N TRP A 271 2.41 -18.71 -23.89
CA TRP A 271 2.22 -19.16 -25.27
C TRP A 271 3.54 -19.11 -26.07
N ARG A 272 4.28 -18.00 -25.98
CA ARG A 272 5.60 -17.84 -26.63
C ARG A 272 6.63 -18.83 -26.11
N TRP A 273 6.74 -18.98 -24.79
CA TRP A 273 7.66 -19.96 -24.18
C TRP A 273 7.35 -21.39 -24.57
N ARG A 274 6.07 -21.77 -24.70
CA ARG A 274 5.67 -23.09 -25.19
C ARG A 274 6.10 -23.32 -26.63
N GLY A 275 5.95 -22.31 -27.49
CA GLY A 275 6.45 -22.34 -28.87
C GLY A 275 7.97 -22.57 -28.94
N LEU A 276 8.72 -21.79 -28.15
CA LEU A 276 10.18 -21.87 -28.08
C LEU A 276 10.68 -23.25 -27.60
N LEU A 277 10.06 -23.80 -26.54
CA LEU A 277 10.43 -25.11 -26.01
C LEU A 277 10.17 -26.25 -27.00
N ARG A 278 9.07 -26.20 -27.76
CA ARG A 278 8.77 -27.17 -28.82
C ARG A 278 9.82 -27.12 -29.93
N GLU A 279 10.22 -25.91 -30.34
CA GLU A 279 11.25 -25.74 -31.37
C GLU A 279 12.62 -26.27 -30.88
N LEU A 280 12.98 -26.00 -29.62
CA LEU A 280 14.19 -26.57 -28.99
C LEU A 280 14.18 -28.11 -28.97
N GLN A 281 13.03 -28.71 -28.63
CA GLN A 281 12.87 -30.16 -28.63
C GLN A 281 12.99 -30.74 -30.05
N GLN A 282 12.38 -30.11 -31.05
CA GLN A 282 12.46 -30.54 -32.45
C GLN A 282 13.88 -30.45 -33.01
N ARG A 283 14.60 -29.35 -32.77
CA ARG A 283 16.00 -29.18 -33.19
C ARG A 283 16.90 -30.24 -32.55
N ARG A 284 16.69 -30.57 -31.28
CA ARG A 284 17.42 -31.64 -30.60
C ARG A 284 17.08 -33.03 -31.13
N ALA A 285 15.81 -33.31 -31.42
CA ALA A 285 15.39 -34.58 -32.01
C ALA A 285 15.99 -34.78 -33.41
N ALA A 286 16.06 -33.71 -34.22
CA ALA A 286 16.68 -33.72 -35.55
C ALA A 286 18.22 -33.89 -35.50
N SER A 287 18.87 -33.50 -34.40
CA SER A 287 20.30 -33.75 -34.17
C SER A 287 20.64 -35.17 -33.67
N SER A 288 19.64 -36.05 -33.53
CA SER A 288 19.86 -37.47 -33.21
C SER A 288 20.36 -38.24 -34.44
N PRO A 289 21.41 -39.08 -34.33
CA PRO A 289 22.12 -39.65 -35.48
C PRO A 289 21.32 -40.60 -36.38
N LEU A 290 20.08 -40.98 -36.02
CA LEU A 290 19.25 -41.92 -36.79
C LEU A 290 18.40 -41.30 -37.90
N LEU A 291 18.28 -39.96 -37.96
CA LEU A 291 17.43 -39.26 -38.96
C LEU A 291 18.21 -38.39 -39.95
N GLY A 292 19.54 -38.54 -40.00
CA GLY A 292 20.43 -37.71 -40.82
C GLY A 292 20.33 -37.89 -42.34
N VAL A 293 19.57 -38.86 -42.84
CA VAL A 293 19.57 -39.22 -44.28
C VAL A 293 18.35 -38.69 -45.06
N ALA A 294 17.33 -38.14 -44.40
CA ALA A 294 16.11 -37.67 -45.10
C ALA A 294 15.99 -36.14 -45.28
N ALA A 295 16.95 -35.35 -44.77
CA ALA A 295 16.82 -33.89 -44.68
C ALA A 295 17.55 -33.09 -45.78
N THR A 296 18.00 -33.72 -46.87
CA THR A 296 18.73 -33.05 -47.97
C THR A 296 17.89 -32.78 -49.23
N ALA A 297 16.59 -33.10 -49.24
CA ALA A 297 15.77 -32.98 -50.44
C ALA A 297 14.45 -32.20 -50.23
N ALA A 298 14.49 -30.99 -49.69
CA ALA A 298 13.39 -30.02 -49.81
C ALA A 298 13.81 -28.59 -49.42
N ALA A 299 14.79 -28.00 -50.09
CA ALA A 299 15.09 -26.57 -49.97
C ALA A 299 14.75 -25.86 -51.29
N LYS A 300 13.47 -25.85 -51.67
CA LYS A 300 13.00 -24.91 -52.70
C LYS A 300 12.91 -23.53 -52.06
N ARG A 301 13.82 -22.63 -52.46
CA ARG A 301 13.80 -21.20 -52.15
C ARG A 301 12.52 -20.60 -52.73
N SER A 302 11.50 -20.41 -51.90
CA SER A 302 10.48 -19.40 -52.17
C SER A 302 11.04 -18.05 -51.74
N ALA A 303 11.23 -17.13 -52.69
CA ALA A 303 11.49 -15.73 -52.38
C ALA A 303 10.31 -15.23 -51.53
N ALA A 304 10.56 -14.98 -50.26
CA ALA A 304 9.54 -14.46 -49.37
C ALA A 304 9.20 -13.03 -49.80
N PRO A 305 7.91 -12.65 -49.84
CA PRO A 305 7.55 -11.25 -50.00
C PRO A 305 8.26 -10.46 -48.90
N VAL A 306 8.79 -9.29 -49.22
CA VAL A 306 9.45 -8.41 -48.25
C VAL A 306 8.35 -7.77 -47.39
N VAL A 307 8.39 -7.91 -46.06
CA VAL A 307 7.66 -6.95 -45.21
C VAL A 307 8.28 -5.60 -45.51
N PRO A 308 7.51 -4.56 -45.86
CA PRO A 308 8.09 -3.24 -46.08
C PRO A 308 8.88 -2.87 -44.82
N ARG A 309 10.15 -2.48 -44.98
CA ARG A 309 10.99 -1.97 -43.86
C ARG A 309 10.27 -0.90 -43.02
N ALA A 310 9.30 -0.22 -43.64
CA ALA A 310 8.38 0.72 -43.02
C ALA A 310 7.61 0.17 -41.80
N CYS A 311 7.20 -1.10 -41.77
CA CYS A 311 6.42 -1.65 -40.65
C CYS A 311 7.25 -1.79 -39.36
N GLY A 312 8.49 -2.28 -39.45
CA GLY A 312 9.40 -2.31 -38.30
C GLY A 312 9.86 -0.91 -37.88
N GLY A 313 10.07 -0.02 -38.85
CA GLY A 313 10.39 1.38 -38.59
C GLY A 313 9.29 2.14 -37.83
N ALA A 314 8.03 1.77 -38.04
CA ALA A 314 6.89 2.36 -37.32
C ALA A 314 6.97 2.13 -35.79
N PHE A 315 7.36 0.93 -35.34
CA PHE A 315 7.53 0.65 -33.90
C PHE A 315 8.62 1.52 -33.27
N LEU A 316 9.77 1.67 -33.95
CA LEU A 316 10.84 2.54 -33.48
C LEU A 316 10.39 4.00 -33.42
N LEU A 317 9.66 4.47 -34.43
CA LEU A 317 9.13 5.82 -34.45
C LEU A 317 8.17 6.07 -33.28
N VAL A 318 7.24 5.13 -33.01
CA VAL A 318 6.31 5.23 -31.89
C VAL A 318 7.03 5.24 -30.55
N VAL A 319 7.95 4.30 -30.30
CA VAL A 319 8.69 4.26 -29.03
C VAL A 319 9.60 5.47 -28.86
N THR A 320 10.20 5.98 -29.93
CA THR A 320 10.99 7.23 -29.88
C THR A 320 10.10 8.42 -29.52
N ALA A 321 8.93 8.55 -30.14
CA ALA A 321 7.96 9.59 -29.80
C ALA A 321 7.48 9.49 -28.34
N VAL A 322 7.26 8.27 -27.84
CA VAL A 322 6.88 8.01 -26.44
C VAL A 322 8.01 8.38 -25.48
N ALA A 323 9.27 8.07 -25.82
CA ALA A 323 10.42 8.46 -25.02
C ALA A 323 10.59 9.99 -24.96
N LEU A 324 10.41 10.68 -26.09
CA LEU A 324 10.42 12.14 -26.15
C LEU A 324 9.26 12.75 -25.35
N TYR A 325 8.05 12.22 -25.50
CA TYR A 325 6.89 12.63 -24.70
C TYR A 325 7.15 12.45 -23.21
N THR A 326 7.72 11.31 -22.82
CA THR A 326 8.03 11.00 -21.41
C THR A 326 9.08 11.94 -20.86
N ALA A 327 10.16 12.20 -21.61
CA ALA A 327 11.19 13.15 -21.22
C ALA A 327 10.62 14.57 -21.04
N GLN A 328 9.79 15.01 -21.99
CA GLN A 328 9.11 16.30 -21.92
C GLN A 328 8.15 16.37 -20.73
N ALA A 329 7.38 15.31 -20.46
CA ALA A 329 6.46 15.24 -19.33
C ALA A 329 7.15 15.30 -17.98
N VAL A 330 8.29 14.62 -17.83
CA VAL A 330 9.12 14.71 -16.63
C VAL A 330 9.73 16.09 -16.48
N ALA A 331 10.27 16.67 -17.57
CA ALA A 331 10.91 17.99 -17.54
C ALA A 331 9.92 19.09 -17.17
N SER A 332 8.77 19.15 -17.85
CA SER A 332 7.71 20.12 -17.58
C SER A 332 7.15 19.98 -16.17
N ALA A 333 6.76 18.77 -15.74
CA ALA A 333 6.20 18.58 -14.40
C ALA A 333 7.19 18.96 -13.28
N ARG A 334 8.50 18.74 -13.48
CA ARG A 334 9.52 19.17 -12.53
C ARG A 334 9.68 20.68 -12.49
N ALA A 335 9.63 21.36 -13.62
CA ALA A 335 9.69 22.81 -13.67
C ALA A 335 8.48 23.42 -12.94
N ASP A 336 7.28 22.90 -13.21
CA ASP A 336 6.03 23.39 -12.63
C ASP A 336 5.94 23.16 -11.12
N CYS A 337 6.48 22.04 -10.63
CA CYS A 337 6.44 21.68 -9.20
C CYS A 337 7.69 22.09 -8.39
N ALA A 338 8.78 22.53 -9.04
CA ALA A 338 10.02 22.93 -8.35
C ALA A 338 9.82 24.00 -7.26
N PRO A 339 8.98 25.04 -7.44
CA PRO A 339 8.74 26.05 -6.41
C PRO A 339 8.11 25.47 -5.13
N HIS A 340 7.39 24.37 -5.25
CA HIS A 340 6.64 23.74 -4.16
C HIS A 340 7.27 22.44 -3.66
N GLY A 341 8.54 22.16 -4.00
CA GLY A 341 9.16 20.84 -3.77
C GLY A 341 9.16 20.36 -2.32
N ARG A 342 9.09 21.26 -1.32
CA ARG A 342 8.93 20.89 0.10
C ARG A 342 7.53 20.41 0.44
N GLN A 343 6.51 21.13 -0.05
CA GLN A 343 5.10 20.89 0.23
C GLN A 343 4.49 19.83 -0.67
N CYS A 344 5.06 19.65 -1.87
CA CYS A 344 4.67 18.65 -2.84
C CYS A 344 5.83 17.71 -3.20
N PRO A 345 6.21 16.78 -2.30
CA PRO A 345 7.29 15.84 -2.56
C PRO A 345 6.91 14.75 -3.60
N LEU A 346 5.62 14.57 -3.91
CA LEU A 346 5.12 13.60 -4.89
C LEU A 346 4.11 14.26 -5.84
N PHE A 347 4.39 14.20 -7.14
CA PHE A 347 3.60 14.82 -8.20
C PHE A 347 3.55 13.94 -9.45
N ALA A 348 2.50 14.09 -10.25
CA ALA A 348 2.32 13.34 -11.49
C ALA A 348 3.13 13.93 -12.65
N TYR A 349 3.65 13.07 -13.53
CA TYR A 349 4.28 13.50 -14.77
C TYR A 349 3.22 13.69 -15.85
N ARG A 350 2.72 14.92 -15.98
CA ARG A 350 1.72 15.30 -16.98
C ARG A 350 2.30 16.39 -17.88
N TRP A 351 2.13 16.21 -19.18
CA TRP A 351 2.36 17.26 -20.16
C TRP A 351 1.15 17.40 -21.04
N VAL A 352 0.57 18.60 -21.03
CA VAL A 352 -0.49 19.01 -21.94
C VAL A 352 0.15 19.95 -22.94
N PRO A 353 0.30 19.53 -24.20
CA PRO A 353 0.76 20.43 -25.23
C PRO A 353 -0.18 21.64 -25.28
N TRP A 354 0.37 22.86 -25.43
CA TRP A 354 -0.40 24.10 -25.63
C TRP A 354 -1.25 24.59 -24.44
N ALA A 355 -1.06 24.05 -23.23
CA ALA A 355 -1.76 24.57 -22.05
C ALA A 355 -1.24 25.96 -21.64
N SER A 356 -2.17 26.88 -21.35
CA SER A 356 -1.90 28.27 -20.97
C SER A 356 -1.51 28.44 -19.48
N SER A 357 -1.83 27.47 -18.63
CA SER A 357 -1.51 27.50 -17.20
C SER A 357 -0.75 26.24 -16.76
N ALA A 358 0.50 26.43 -16.34
CA ALA A 358 1.36 25.41 -15.76
C ALA A 358 1.01 25.19 -14.28
N ALA A 359 0.03 24.32 -14.00
CA ALA A 359 -0.34 23.96 -12.64
C ALA A 359 0.37 22.67 -12.20
N CYS A 360 1.04 22.70 -11.05
CA CYS A 360 1.69 21.53 -10.48
C CYS A 360 0.64 20.45 -10.15
N ALA A 361 0.73 19.28 -10.80
CA ALA A 361 -0.16 18.14 -10.57
C ALA A 361 0.26 17.38 -9.30
N CYS A 362 0.11 18.02 -8.14
CA CYS A 362 0.53 17.46 -6.86
C CYS A 362 -0.32 16.24 -6.46
N LEU A 363 0.33 15.15 -6.06
CA LEU A 363 -0.34 13.91 -5.61
C LEU A 363 -0.37 13.80 -4.09
N LEU A 364 0.63 14.32 -3.39
CA LEU A 364 0.74 14.27 -1.94
C LEU A 364 1.18 15.64 -1.40
N PHE A 365 0.30 16.30 -0.67
CA PHE A 365 0.64 17.50 0.09
C PHE A 365 1.19 17.09 1.46
N VAL A 366 2.42 17.51 1.77
CA VAL A 366 3.09 17.25 3.04
C VAL A 366 3.67 18.53 3.58
N ASP A 367 3.13 19.03 4.69
CA ASP A 367 3.79 20.09 5.47
C ASP A 367 3.71 19.71 6.95
N GLN A 368 4.85 19.28 7.49
CA GLN A 368 4.95 18.70 8.82
C GLN A 368 6.06 19.39 9.59
N GLN A 369 5.73 19.85 10.79
CA GLN A 369 6.70 20.27 11.78
C GLN A 369 6.62 19.29 12.96
N LEU A 370 7.40 18.21 12.91
CA LEU A 370 7.29 17.12 13.90
C LEU A 370 7.69 17.54 15.32
N ASN A 371 8.59 18.52 15.42
CA ASN A 371 9.09 19.08 16.68
C ASN A 371 8.86 20.60 16.66
N PRO A 372 7.65 21.07 17.00
CA PRO A 372 7.38 22.49 17.00
C PRO A 372 8.10 23.16 18.17
N SER A 373 8.67 24.35 17.91
CA SER A 373 8.95 25.32 18.96
C SER A 373 7.62 25.92 19.45
N ARG A 374 7.65 26.74 20.51
CA ARG A 374 6.46 27.45 21.01
C ARG A 374 6.04 28.64 20.14
N ASP A 375 6.64 28.80 18.97
CA ASP A 375 6.32 29.86 18.02
C ASP A 375 4.95 29.62 17.38
N LYS A 376 4.35 30.70 16.86
CA LYS A 376 3.06 30.60 16.16
C LYS A 376 3.21 29.69 14.92
N PRO A 377 2.35 28.67 14.74
CA PRO A 377 2.41 27.81 13.57
C PRO A 377 2.16 28.59 12.27
N VAL A 378 2.86 28.18 11.21
CA VAL A 378 2.71 28.76 9.88
C VAL A 378 1.37 28.32 9.28
N ASP A 379 0.61 29.26 8.70
CA ASP A 379 -0.61 28.97 7.94
C ASP A 379 -0.27 28.45 6.55
N VAL A 380 -0.78 27.27 6.21
CA VAL A 380 -0.54 26.58 4.94
C VAL A 380 -1.78 26.53 4.05
N SER A 381 -2.88 27.19 4.44
CA SER A 381 -4.17 27.15 3.75
C SER A 381 -4.07 27.62 2.29
N ALA A 382 -3.33 28.70 2.04
CA ALA A 382 -3.13 29.23 0.69
C ALA A 382 -2.29 28.28 -0.19
N ALA A 383 -1.24 27.69 0.37
CA ALA A 383 -0.40 26.73 -0.34
C ALA A 383 -1.18 25.45 -0.67
N LEU A 384 -1.98 24.94 0.28
CA LEU A 384 -2.86 23.81 0.06
C LEU A 384 -3.92 24.12 -1.00
N ALA A 385 -4.50 25.32 -0.97
CA ALA A 385 -5.49 25.74 -1.94
C ALA A 385 -4.93 25.78 -3.37
N LEU A 386 -3.71 26.32 -3.54
CA LEU A 386 -2.99 26.41 -4.81
C LEU A 386 -2.65 25.03 -5.36
N LEU A 387 -2.09 24.13 -4.54
CA LEU A 387 -1.74 22.78 -4.99
C LEU A 387 -2.95 21.88 -5.22
N ALA A 388 -4.11 22.25 -4.69
CA ALA A 388 -5.38 21.57 -4.95
C ALA A 388 -6.02 21.96 -6.29
N GLU A 389 -5.63 23.07 -6.92
CA GLU A 389 -6.26 23.58 -8.16
C GLU A 389 -6.19 22.56 -9.31
N ALA A 390 -5.11 21.78 -9.38
CA ALA A 390 -4.95 20.74 -10.40
C ALA A 390 -5.91 19.54 -10.21
N GLY A 391 -6.60 19.43 -9.07
CA GLY A 391 -7.51 18.32 -8.76
C GLY A 391 -6.81 16.97 -8.58
N ALA A 392 -5.48 16.95 -8.49
CA ALA A 392 -4.67 15.73 -8.55
C ALA A 392 -4.36 15.10 -7.18
N LEU A 393 -4.64 15.81 -6.07
CA LEU A 393 -4.26 15.37 -4.72
C LEU A 393 -4.93 14.04 -4.35
N ARG A 394 -4.11 13.13 -3.83
CA ARG A 394 -4.52 11.81 -3.31
C ARG A 394 -4.28 11.68 -1.82
N GLY A 395 -3.33 12.43 -1.28
CA GLY A 395 -3.05 12.50 0.14
C GLY A 395 -2.76 13.92 0.59
N VAL A 396 -3.24 14.27 1.78
CA VAL A 396 -2.92 15.50 2.49
C VAL A 396 -2.48 15.12 3.89
N GLN A 397 -1.27 15.54 4.28
CA GLN A 397 -0.77 15.38 5.63
C GLN A 397 -0.17 16.67 6.14
N VAL A 398 -0.81 17.21 7.17
CA VAL A 398 -0.47 18.48 7.80
C VAL A 398 -0.28 18.23 9.30
N VAL A 399 0.89 18.59 9.82
CA VAL A 399 1.24 18.38 11.24
C VAL A 399 1.85 19.67 11.79
N ASN A 400 1.25 20.23 12.86
CA ASN A 400 1.67 21.49 13.50
C ASN A 400 1.76 22.69 12.52
N ARG A 401 0.77 22.82 11.63
CA ARG A 401 0.60 23.97 10.73
C ARG A 401 -0.86 24.39 10.73
N HIS A 402 -1.14 25.69 10.61
CA HIS A 402 -2.51 26.17 10.60
C HIS A 402 -3.23 25.91 9.28
N VAL A 403 -4.49 25.49 9.38
CA VAL A 403 -5.44 25.41 8.28
C VAL A 403 -6.70 26.18 8.68
N THR A 404 -6.68 27.49 8.43
CA THR A 404 -7.58 28.45 9.06
C THR A 404 -8.79 28.83 8.20
N PRO A 405 -10.02 28.84 8.74
CA PRO A 405 -10.56 28.09 9.89
C PRO A 405 -11.09 26.69 9.50
N SER A 406 -11.10 26.37 8.21
CA SER A 406 -11.61 25.14 7.64
C SER A 406 -10.86 24.83 6.34
N LEU A 407 -10.94 23.58 5.86
CA LEU A 407 -10.27 23.17 4.62
C LEU A 407 -10.69 24.06 3.43
N PRO A 408 -9.74 24.43 2.54
CA PRO A 408 -10.01 25.33 1.43
C PRO A 408 -11.01 24.74 0.43
N ARG A 409 -11.92 25.56 -0.10
CA ARG A 409 -12.94 25.10 -1.05
C ARG A 409 -12.36 24.48 -2.32
N THR A 410 -11.18 24.90 -2.77
CA THR A 410 -10.52 24.32 -3.96
C THR A 410 -10.21 22.83 -3.79
N LEU A 411 -10.01 22.37 -2.55
CA LEU A 411 -9.78 20.95 -2.24
C LEU A 411 -10.99 20.07 -2.58
N SER A 412 -12.20 20.63 -2.72
CA SER A 412 -13.39 19.89 -3.15
C SER A 412 -13.29 19.31 -4.56
N GLY A 413 -12.39 19.85 -5.40
CA GLY A 413 -12.11 19.31 -6.75
C GLY A 413 -11.25 18.04 -6.76
N CYS A 414 -10.66 17.66 -5.63
CA CYS A 414 -9.79 16.48 -5.52
C CYS A 414 -10.59 15.20 -5.21
N HIS A 415 -11.34 14.69 -6.19
CA HIS A 415 -12.20 13.51 -6.02
C HIS A 415 -11.46 12.18 -5.78
N ASP A 416 -10.16 12.15 -6.10
CA ASP A 416 -9.29 10.99 -5.92
C ASP A 416 -8.55 10.98 -4.57
N LEU A 417 -8.94 11.85 -3.62
CA LEU A 417 -8.36 11.92 -2.29
C LEU A 417 -8.64 10.64 -1.48
N ARG A 418 -7.57 9.99 -1.00
CA ARG A 418 -7.59 8.73 -0.23
C ARG A 418 -7.15 8.92 1.22
N GLN A 419 -6.27 9.88 1.49
CA GLN A 419 -5.73 10.10 2.83
C GLN A 419 -5.85 11.57 3.23
N LEU A 420 -6.41 11.83 4.40
CA LEU A 420 -6.47 13.14 5.02
C LEU A 420 -6.00 13.02 6.48
N VAL A 421 -4.87 13.66 6.77
CA VAL A 421 -4.23 13.68 8.10
C VAL A 421 -4.01 15.12 8.51
N LEU A 422 -4.68 15.53 9.59
CA LEU A 422 -4.62 16.87 10.15
C LEU A 422 -4.31 16.73 11.65
N ILE A 423 -3.09 17.05 12.05
CA ILE A 423 -2.65 16.97 13.45
C ILE A 423 -2.20 18.34 13.89
N ASN A 424 -2.77 18.85 14.99
CA ASN A 424 -2.44 20.15 15.58
C ASN A 424 -2.56 21.29 14.54
N THR A 425 -3.69 21.35 13.82
CA THR A 425 -3.87 22.25 12.67
C THR A 425 -4.76 23.48 12.92
N ASN A 426 -5.29 23.64 14.12
CA ASN A 426 -6.27 24.69 14.44
C ASN A 426 -7.55 24.64 13.58
N THR A 427 -7.86 23.48 12.99
CA THR A 427 -9.07 23.29 12.18
C THR A 427 -10.27 23.21 13.12
N ARG A 428 -11.17 24.20 13.06
CA ARG A 428 -12.35 24.27 13.95
C ARG A 428 -13.56 23.51 13.41
N ALA A 429 -13.67 23.36 12.09
CA ALA A 429 -14.77 22.63 11.48
C ALA A 429 -14.35 21.88 10.20
N LEU A 430 -14.91 20.68 10.02
CA LEU A 430 -14.85 19.97 8.75
C LEU A 430 -15.98 20.45 7.81
N PRO A 431 -15.69 20.86 6.57
CA PRO A 431 -16.74 21.36 5.68
C PRO A 431 -17.76 20.30 5.25
N ALA A 432 -19.03 20.69 5.11
CA ALA A 432 -20.11 19.81 4.65
C ALA A 432 -19.90 19.26 3.22
N TRP A 433 -19.20 20.01 2.36
CA TRP A 433 -18.92 19.58 0.99
C TRP A 433 -18.03 18.33 0.92
N MET A 434 -17.28 18.00 1.99
CA MET A 434 -16.41 16.82 2.05
C MET A 434 -17.16 15.52 1.81
N ALA A 435 -18.42 15.43 2.26
CA ALA A 435 -19.26 14.27 2.01
C ALA A 435 -19.35 14.02 0.49
N ALA A 436 -19.78 15.02 -0.30
CA ALA A 436 -19.90 14.84 -1.74
C ALA A 436 -18.54 14.70 -2.45
N ALA A 437 -17.51 15.41 -1.98
CA ALA A 437 -16.23 15.52 -2.68
C ALA A 437 -15.33 14.28 -2.53
N PHE A 438 -15.36 13.58 -1.39
CA PHE A 438 -14.37 12.54 -1.05
C PHE A 438 -14.97 11.13 -0.86
N PRO A 439 -15.63 10.54 -1.87
CA PRO A 439 -16.17 9.18 -1.78
C PRO A 439 -15.08 8.09 -1.72
N ARG A 440 -13.85 8.42 -2.11
CA ARG A 440 -12.68 7.52 -2.17
C ARG A 440 -11.76 7.65 -0.95
N LEU A 441 -12.14 8.41 0.08
CA LEU A 441 -11.32 8.57 1.28
C LEU A 441 -11.21 7.22 2.01
N GLU A 442 -9.98 6.82 2.33
CA GLU A 442 -9.61 5.53 2.94
C GLU A 442 -9.09 5.72 4.38
N TYR A 443 -8.38 6.82 4.63
CA TYR A 443 -7.81 7.17 5.94
C TYR A 443 -8.17 8.61 6.33
N LEU A 444 -8.85 8.77 7.46
CA LEU A 444 -9.12 10.07 8.07
C LEU A 444 -8.52 10.10 9.47
N HIS A 445 -7.61 11.03 9.70
CA HIS A 445 -7.05 11.30 11.02
C HIS A 445 -7.10 12.80 11.28
N VAL A 446 -7.92 13.19 12.25
CA VAL A 446 -7.94 14.55 12.76
C VAL A 446 -7.62 14.52 14.24
N GLU A 447 -6.62 15.31 14.63
CA GLU A 447 -6.14 15.36 15.99
C GLU A 447 -5.85 16.81 16.38
N GLY A 448 -6.41 17.24 17.50
CA GLY A 448 -6.20 18.58 18.05
C GLY A 448 -5.00 18.64 19.00
N SER A 449 -4.69 19.86 19.43
CA SER A 449 -3.71 20.14 20.49
C SER A 449 -4.45 20.74 21.69
N PRO A 450 -3.97 20.56 22.93
CA PRO A 450 -4.53 21.25 24.10
C PRO A 450 -4.35 22.78 24.04
N ASP A 451 -3.35 23.28 23.30
CA ASP A 451 -2.98 24.70 23.25
C ASP A 451 -3.59 25.45 22.06
N LEU A 452 -4.24 24.74 21.14
CA LEU A 452 -4.84 25.29 19.91
C LEU A 452 -6.34 25.00 19.88
N ASP A 453 -7.08 25.78 19.08
CA ASP A 453 -8.49 25.48 18.86
C ASP A 453 -8.63 24.09 18.22
N SER A 454 -9.61 23.35 18.71
CA SER A 454 -9.89 21.99 18.26
C SER A 454 -11.20 21.96 17.45
N LEU A 455 -11.58 20.80 16.92
CA LEU A 455 -12.84 20.68 16.20
C LEU A 455 -14.02 21.02 17.14
N GLU A 456 -14.78 22.04 16.79
CA GLU A 456 -16.01 22.45 17.47
C GLU A 456 -17.25 21.88 16.76
N ALA A 457 -17.16 21.67 15.44
CA ALA A 457 -18.29 21.23 14.63
C ALA A 457 -17.90 20.21 13.55
N MET A 458 -18.75 19.18 13.41
CA MET A 458 -18.70 18.24 12.28
C MET A 458 -20.08 18.11 11.63
N PRO A 459 -20.17 18.05 10.28
CA PRO A 459 -21.44 17.86 9.58
C PRO A 459 -22.06 16.51 9.94
N THR A 460 -23.37 16.50 10.24
CA THR A 460 -24.08 15.29 10.69
C THR A 460 -24.06 14.14 9.66
N GLN A 461 -23.99 14.47 8.38
CA GLN A 461 -23.97 13.53 7.24
C GLN A 461 -22.59 13.39 6.59
N LEU A 462 -21.51 13.77 7.30
CA LEU A 462 -20.16 13.78 6.74
C LEU A 462 -19.76 12.43 6.11
N PHE A 463 -20.12 11.32 6.75
CA PHE A 463 -19.69 9.98 6.34
C PHE A 463 -20.64 9.26 5.38
N HIS A 464 -21.76 9.87 4.98
CA HIS A 464 -22.81 9.20 4.22
C HIS A 464 -22.33 8.53 2.91
N SER A 465 -21.40 9.17 2.22
CA SER A 465 -20.82 8.75 0.93
C SER A 465 -19.42 8.13 1.06
N MET A 466 -18.82 8.11 2.25
CA MET A 466 -17.43 7.67 2.48
C MET A 466 -17.32 6.14 2.64
N ARG A 467 -17.82 5.40 1.64
CA ARG A 467 -17.90 3.93 1.67
C ARG A 467 -16.55 3.22 1.64
N ALA A 468 -15.51 3.93 1.20
CA ALA A 468 -14.13 3.44 1.15
C ALA A 468 -13.35 3.70 2.44
N LEU A 469 -13.92 4.36 3.46
CA LEU A 469 -13.18 4.78 4.65
C LEU A 469 -12.94 3.58 5.57
N HIS A 470 -11.66 3.23 5.77
CA HIS A 470 -11.23 2.07 6.56
C HIS A 470 -10.86 2.45 7.99
N THR A 471 -10.18 3.58 8.16
CA THR A 471 -9.67 4.02 9.45
C THR A 471 -10.10 5.43 9.74
N ILE A 472 -10.66 5.62 10.94
CA ILE A 472 -11.06 6.91 11.48
C ILE A 472 -10.35 7.09 12.80
N VAL A 473 -9.61 8.20 12.89
CA VAL A 473 -8.99 8.64 14.13
C VAL A 473 -9.45 10.06 14.40
N LEU A 474 -10.17 10.24 15.51
CA LEU A 474 -10.50 11.55 16.06
C LEU A 474 -9.92 11.62 17.47
N ALA A 475 -9.01 12.57 17.70
CA ALA A 475 -8.30 12.67 18.95
C ALA A 475 -8.19 14.12 19.43
N ARG A 476 -8.25 14.36 20.75
CA ARG A 476 -8.00 15.66 21.39
C ARG A 476 -8.92 16.77 20.83
N HIS A 477 -10.22 16.54 20.91
CA HIS A 477 -11.25 17.52 20.54
C HIS A 477 -12.26 17.65 21.69
N ALA A 478 -11.80 18.25 22.79
CA ALA A 478 -12.56 18.36 24.03
C ALA A 478 -13.91 19.09 23.84
N LEU A 479 -13.95 20.09 22.94
CA LEU A 479 -15.11 20.94 22.69
C LEU A 479 -16.10 20.35 21.67
N LEU A 480 -15.80 19.21 21.05
CA LEU A 480 -16.67 18.61 20.04
C LEU A 480 -17.91 18.00 20.72
N PRO A 481 -19.13 18.54 20.51
CA PRO A 481 -20.29 18.13 21.29
C PRO A 481 -20.88 16.79 20.84
N ARG A 482 -20.79 16.47 19.53
CA ARG A 482 -21.43 15.30 18.92
C ARG A 482 -20.65 14.80 17.71
N LEU A 483 -20.73 13.49 17.47
CA LEU A 483 -20.16 12.83 16.30
C LEU A 483 -21.17 12.74 15.14
N PRO A 484 -20.70 12.72 13.87
CA PRO A 484 -21.55 12.47 12.70
C PRO A 484 -22.18 11.07 12.70
N ARG A 485 -23.22 10.87 11.90
CA ARG A 485 -23.80 9.53 11.69
C ARG A 485 -22.82 8.65 10.91
N PHE A 486 -22.82 7.36 11.25
CA PHE A 486 -21.90 6.35 10.70
C PHE A 486 -22.47 5.52 9.55
N ASP A 487 -23.67 5.86 9.06
CA ASP A 487 -24.48 5.06 8.13
C ASP A 487 -23.74 4.67 6.83
N GLY A 488 -22.79 5.48 6.36
CA GLY A 488 -22.02 5.22 5.13
C GLY A 488 -20.74 4.39 5.31
N LEU A 489 -20.33 4.08 6.54
CA LEU A 489 -19.02 3.52 6.88
C LEU A 489 -18.93 1.99 6.74
N THR A 490 -19.31 1.48 5.57
CA THR A 490 -19.40 0.02 5.33
C THR A 490 -18.04 -0.71 5.24
N ALA A 491 -16.94 0.03 5.03
CA ALA A 491 -15.58 -0.52 4.94
C ALA A 491 -14.74 -0.27 6.20
N ALA A 492 -15.27 0.41 7.21
CA ALA A 492 -14.53 0.78 8.40
C ALA A 492 -14.08 -0.46 9.18
N ARG A 493 -12.80 -0.47 9.56
CA ARG A 493 -12.12 -1.52 10.34
C ARG A 493 -11.59 -1.00 11.67
N THR A 494 -11.15 0.25 11.70
CA THR A 494 -10.54 0.85 12.88
C THR A 494 -11.26 2.16 13.20
N LEU A 495 -11.85 2.22 14.39
CA LEU A 495 -12.42 3.44 14.95
C LEU A 495 -11.67 3.78 16.22
N TYR A 496 -10.93 4.88 16.19
CA TYR A 496 -10.25 5.45 17.35
C TYR A 496 -10.88 6.80 17.69
N LEU A 497 -11.38 6.92 18.91
CA LEU A 497 -11.90 8.14 19.47
C LEU A 497 -11.17 8.40 20.80
N GLY A 498 -10.57 9.57 20.97
CA GLY A 498 -9.99 9.90 22.27
C GLY A 498 -9.86 11.38 22.59
N GLY A 499 -9.84 11.73 23.87
CA GLY A 499 -9.88 13.12 24.34
C GLY A 499 -11.07 13.87 23.75
N LEU A 500 -12.25 13.25 23.78
CA LEU A 500 -13.52 13.82 23.31
C LEU A 500 -14.42 14.10 24.51
N ASP A 501 -14.02 15.09 25.30
CA ASP A 501 -14.56 15.31 26.65
C ASP A 501 -16.05 15.63 26.67
N SER A 502 -16.56 16.37 25.67
CA SER A 502 -17.99 16.73 25.59
C SER A 502 -18.89 15.66 24.96
N VAL A 503 -18.33 14.54 24.46
CA VAL A 503 -19.13 13.52 23.76
C VAL A 503 -19.82 12.61 24.76
N THR A 504 -21.14 12.79 24.88
CA THR A 504 -21.98 11.98 25.78
C THR A 504 -22.49 10.68 25.15
N ARG A 505 -22.60 10.63 23.79
CA ARG A 505 -23.16 9.47 23.06
C ARG A 505 -22.38 9.12 21.81
N LEU A 506 -22.26 7.82 21.56
CA LEU A 506 -21.78 7.30 20.28
C LEU A 506 -22.96 7.02 19.33
N PRO A 507 -22.84 7.36 18.03
CA PRO A 507 -23.78 6.92 17.01
C PRO A 507 -23.81 5.39 16.86
N PRO A 508 -24.89 4.81 16.32
CA PRO A 508 -24.97 3.38 16.07
C PRO A 508 -23.83 2.85 15.21
N LEU A 509 -23.25 1.72 15.60
CA LEU A 509 -22.13 1.10 14.89
C LEU A 509 -22.55 0.01 13.89
N ALA A 510 -23.85 -0.27 13.76
CA ALA A 510 -24.40 -1.36 12.94
C ALA A 510 -23.98 -1.30 11.45
N ALA A 511 -23.78 -0.11 10.90
CA ALA A 511 -23.32 0.07 9.52
C ALA A 511 -21.87 -0.41 9.29
N MET A 512 -21.06 -0.51 10.35
CA MET A 512 -19.65 -0.90 10.29
C MET A 512 -19.45 -2.40 10.52
N ALA A 513 -20.15 -3.25 9.75
CA ALA A 513 -20.09 -4.72 9.88
C ALA A 513 -18.69 -5.36 9.72
N ARG A 514 -17.66 -4.57 9.40
CA ARG A 514 -16.26 -4.98 9.26
C ARG A 514 -15.34 -4.39 10.34
N LEU A 515 -15.90 -3.74 11.35
CA LEU A 515 -15.12 -3.15 12.44
C LEU A 515 -14.35 -4.24 13.18
N GLN A 516 -13.04 -4.06 13.29
CA GLN A 516 -12.10 -4.96 13.94
C GLN A 516 -11.56 -4.37 15.24
N THR A 517 -11.28 -3.07 15.24
CA THR A 517 -10.69 -2.37 16.39
C THR A 517 -11.56 -1.19 16.77
N LEU A 518 -12.02 -1.18 18.03
CA LEU A 518 -12.70 -0.05 18.66
C LEU A 518 -11.85 0.43 19.84
N ALA A 519 -11.38 1.67 19.79
CA ALA A 519 -10.60 2.29 20.84
C ALA A 519 -11.26 3.58 21.30
N LEU A 520 -11.57 3.65 22.60
CA LEU A 520 -12.22 4.79 23.27
C LEU A 520 -11.34 5.20 24.45
N VAL A 521 -10.66 6.34 24.34
CA VAL A 521 -9.61 6.75 25.30
C VAL A 521 -9.86 8.17 25.79
N GLY A 522 -10.17 8.39 27.07
CA GLY A 522 -10.46 9.75 27.56
C GLY A 522 -11.75 10.29 26.96
N LEU A 523 -12.87 9.64 27.30
CA LEU A 523 -14.23 10.11 27.02
C LEU A 523 -14.98 10.13 28.37
N PRO A 524 -14.70 11.11 29.24
CA PRO A 524 -15.22 11.14 30.61
C PRO A 524 -16.76 11.15 30.65
N GLU A 525 -17.41 11.88 29.75
CA GLU A 525 -18.87 12.04 29.71
C GLU A 525 -19.60 10.94 28.95
N LEU A 526 -18.89 9.94 28.40
CA LEU A 526 -19.52 8.84 27.68
C LEU A 526 -20.12 7.84 28.67
N VAL A 527 -21.46 7.85 28.77
CA VAL A 527 -22.21 7.07 29.78
C VAL A 527 -22.54 5.66 29.31
N ALA A 528 -22.77 5.44 28.01
CA ALA A 528 -23.18 4.13 27.49
C ALA A 528 -22.62 3.87 26.08
N LEU A 529 -22.48 2.58 25.76
CA LEU A 529 -22.13 2.12 24.41
C LEU A 529 -23.38 1.65 23.65
N PRO A 530 -23.45 1.83 22.32
CA PRO A 530 -24.47 1.21 21.50
C PRO A 530 -24.30 -0.30 21.50
N ASP A 531 -25.34 -1.02 21.05
CA ASP A 531 -25.27 -2.47 20.92
C ASP A 531 -24.13 -2.91 19.98
N LEU A 532 -23.32 -3.84 20.46
CA LEU A 532 -22.16 -4.41 19.76
C LEU A 532 -22.42 -5.86 19.29
N ALA A 533 -23.62 -6.41 19.52
CA ALA A 533 -23.95 -7.78 19.18
C ALA A 533 -23.70 -8.11 17.70
N ASP A 534 -24.11 -7.22 16.79
CA ASP A 534 -23.90 -7.36 15.34
C ASP A 534 -22.41 -7.35 14.94
N LEU A 535 -21.54 -6.83 15.80
CA LEU A 535 -20.10 -6.72 15.56
C LEU A 535 -19.31 -7.86 16.21
N ALA A 536 -19.93 -8.71 17.03
CA ALA A 536 -19.23 -9.74 17.80
C ALA A 536 -18.40 -10.71 16.95
N ALA A 537 -18.78 -10.92 15.68
CA ALA A 537 -18.06 -11.78 14.74
C ALA A 537 -16.86 -11.08 14.05
N SER A 538 -16.89 -9.76 13.91
CA SER A 538 -15.84 -8.98 13.21
C SER A 538 -14.84 -8.34 14.17
N LEU A 539 -15.28 -7.98 15.37
CA LEU A 539 -14.52 -7.22 16.35
C LEU A 539 -13.41 -8.11 16.96
N ALA A 540 -12.16 -7.69 16.80
CA ALA A 540 -10.99 -8.39 17.28
C ALA A 540 -10.42 -7.79 18.58
N ALA A 541 -10.59 -6.48 18.79
CA ALA A 541 -10.09 -5.78 19.97
C ALA A 541 -10.98 -4.59 20.36
N ILE A 542 -11.28 -4.49 21.66
CA ILE A 542 -11.84 -3.28 22.28
C ILE A 542 -10.82 -2.75 23.27
N HIS A 543 -10.51 -1.46 23.16
CA HIS A 543 -9.61 -0.77 24.08
C HIS A 543 -10.34 0.38 24.77
N ILE A 544 -10.48 0.29 26.10
CA ILE A 544 -10.98 1.35 26.97
C ILE A 544 -10.02 1.47 28.15
N PRO A 545 -8.82 2.05 27.93
CA PRO A 545 -7.74 1.97 28.90
C PRO A 545 -7.83 2.99 30.03
N ARG A 546 -8.45 4.17 29.82
CA ARG A 546 -8.44 5.28 30.79
C ARG A 546 -9.64 6.25 30.64
N ARG A 547 -10.04 6.86 31.77
CA ARG A 547 -10.93 8.03 31.88
C ARG A 547 -12.23 7.91 31.07
N THR A 548 -13.08 6.95 31.43
CA THR A 548 -14.44 6.79 30.89
C THR A 548 -15.43 6.45 32.00
N ALA A 549 -16.59 7.12 32.05
CA ALA A 549 -17.63 6.80 33.04
C ALA A 549 -18.10 5.33 33.00
N LEU A 550 -18.01 4.67 31.83
CA LEU A 550 -18.33 3.25 31.60
C LEU A 550 -17.71 2.28 32.62
N CYS A 551 -16.53 2.59 33.16
CA CYS A 551 -15.81 1.70 34.07
C CYS A 551 -16.40 1.64 35.47
N CYS A 552 -17.19 2.62 35.88
CA CYS A 552 -17.69 2.73 37.25
C CYS A 552 -19.18 3.02 37.35
N ASN A 553 -19.80 3.48 36.27
CA ASN A 553 -21.21 3.84 36.27
C ASN A 553 -22.17 2.65 36.28
N GLY A 554 -21.69 1.41 36.36
CA GLY A 554 -22.53 0.21 36.38
C GLY A 554 -22.97 -0.29 35.00
N PHE A 555 -22.58 0.36 33.89
CA PHE A 555 -22.87 -0.15 32.54
C PHE A 555 -22.29 -1.55 32.30
N LEU A 556 -21.01 -1.76 32.65
CA LEU A 556 -20.32 -3.05 32.49
C LEU A 556 -20.84 -4.13 33.44
N ALA A 557 -21.15 -3.74 34.69
CA ALA A 557 -21.64 -4.64 35.74
C ALA A 557 -23.17 -4.76 35.77
N ARG A 558 -23.85 -4.42 34.65
CA ARG A 558 -25.31 -4.56 34.46
C ARG A 558 -26.15 -3.92 35.59
N GLY A 559 -25.81 -2.69 35.94
CA GLY A 559 -26.52 -1.87 36.93
C GLY A 559 -25.97 -1.94 38.35
N VAL A 560 -24.76 -2.46 38.55
CA VAL A 560 -24.02 -2.35 39.82
C VAL A 560 -22.89 -1.34 39.64
N ALA A 561 -23.08 -0.12 40.13
CA ALA A 561 -22.03 0.90 40.08
C ALA A 561 -20.91 0.57 41.08
N ASP A 562 -19.66 0.68 40.63
CA ASP A 562 -18.47 0.57 41.48
C ASP A 562 -17.75 1.92 41.52
N THR A 563 -18.18 2.77 42.46
CA THR A 563 -17.57 4.09 42.68
C THR A 563 -16.19 4.04 43.30
N SER A 564 -15.73 2.86 43.73
CA SER A 564 -14.40 2.67 44.29
C SER A 564 -13.33 2.41 43.22
N HIS A 565 -13.74 2.19 41.96
CA HIS A 565 -12.84 1.92 40.86
C HIS A 565 -11.93 3.13 40.56
N GLU A 566 -10.62 2.92 40.56
CA GLU A 566 -9.60 3.99 40.48
C GLU A 566 -9.58 4.79 39.16
N LEU A 567 -10.30 4.35 38.13
CA LEU A 567 -10.44 5.04 36.83
C LEU A 567 -11.72 5.91 36.77
N CYS A 568 -12.50 5.93 37.85
CA CYS A 568 -13.73 6.68 37.93
C CYS A 568 -13.44 8.16 38.16
N TYR A 569 -13.61 8.98 37.12
CA TYR A 569 -13.41 10.42 37.21
C TYR A 569 -14.64 11.14 37.80
N ALA A 570 -15.84 10.60 37.53
CA ALA A 570 -17.08 11.18 38.01
C ALA A 570 -17.62 10.36 39.19
N ARG A 571 -17.64 10.97 40.37
CA ARG A 571 -18.35 10.41 41.52
C ARG A 571 -19.83 10.35 41.14
N CYS A 572 -20.54 9.28 41.49
CA CYS A 572 -22.00 9.13 41.32
C CYS A 572 -22.84 10.19 42.09
N GLU A 573 -22.22 11.30 42.52
CA GLU A 573 -22.83 12.49 43.09
C GLU A 573 -23.57 13.31 42.00
N THR A 574 -23.24 13.15 40.72
CA THR A 574 -23.99 13.74 39.60
C THR A 574 -25.22 12.88 39.24
N PRO A 575 -26.46 13.42 39.35
CA PRO A 575 -27.67 12.71 38.94
C PRO A 575 -27.62 12.36 37.45
N GLY A 576 -27.99 11.14 37.07
CA GLY A 576 -28.01 10.73 35.66
C GLY A 576 -26.76 10.00 35.16
N LEU A 577 -25.72 9.86 35.98
CA LEU A 577 -24.44 9.29 35.53
C LEU A 577 -24.24 7.80 35.83
N CYS A 578 -24.87 7.27 36.90
CA CYS A 578 -24.69 5.89 37.36
C CYS A 578 -25.98 5.07 37.24
N PHE A 579 -25.86 3.86 36.70
CA PHE A 579 -26.93 2.87 36.56
C PHE A 579 -27.15 2.14 37.88
N ASP A 580 -28.38 2.18 38.38
CA ASP A 580 -28.89 1.23 39.37
C ASP A 580 -29.84 0.26 38.67
N ALA A 581 -29.54 -1.04 38.73
CA ALA A 581 -30.37 -2.10 38.16
C ALA A 581 -31.83 -2.09 38.64
N ARG A 582 -32.13 -1.36 39.72
CA ARG A 582 -33.47 -1.22 40.32
C ARG A 582 -34.33 -0.13 39.69
N ASP A 583 -33.77 0.72 38.82
CA ASP A 583 -34.47 1.91 38.31
C ASP A 583 -34.73 1.84 36.79
N SER A 584 -35.80 1.13 36.40
CA SER A 584 -36.28 1.09 35.01
C SER A 584 -36.75 2.46 34.49
N ALA A 585 -36.98 3.44 35.36
CA ALA A 585 -37.33 4.80 34.96
C ALA A 585 -36.11 5.57 34.43
N PHE A 586 -34.89 5.20 34.85
CA PHE A 586 -33.63 5.80 34.39
C PHE A 586 -33.35 5.53 32.91
N GLU A 587 -33.55 4.28 32.45
CA GLU A 587 -33.40 3.88 31.04
C GLU A 587 -34.37 4.67 30.14
N ALA A 588 -35.63 4.81 30.58
CA ALA A 588 -36.67 5.55 29.87
C ALA A 588 -36.44 7.08 29.87
N ALA A 589 -35.93 7.65 30.96
CA ALA A 589 -35.70 9.09 31.09
C ALA A 589 -34.47 9.58 30.31
N HIS A 590 -33.43 8.75 30.18
CA HIS A 590 -32.17 9.15 29.53
C HIS A 590 -31.99 8.54 28.13
N GLY A 591 -32.86 7.63 27.69
CA GLY A 591 -32.84 7.05 26.34
C GLY A 591 -31.63 6.16 26.10
N TRP A 592 -31.28 5.35 27.10
CA TRP A 592 -30.16 4.40 27.08
C TRP A 592 -30.64 3.05 27.57
N SER A 593 -30.09 1.98 26.99
CA SER A 593 -30.35 0.60 27.41
C SER A 593 -29.10 -0.02 27.98
N LEU A 594 -29.22 -0.81 29.04
CA LEU A 594 -28.15 -1.70 29.48
C LEU A 594 -27.68 -2.61 28.33
N PRO A 595 -26.40 -3.05 28.35
CA PRO A 595 -25.89 -3.92 27.30
C PRO A 595 -26.67 -5.23 27.29
N ASN A 596 -27.05 -5.69 26.09
CA ASN A 596 -27.65 -7.01 25.92
C ASN A 596 -26.64 -8.11 26.31
N ALA A 597 -27.11 -9.35 26.45
CA ALA A 597 -26.28 -10.46 26.90
C ALA A 597 -25.03 -10.69 26.02
N ALA A 598 -25.15 -10.50 24.71
CA ALA A 598 -24.05 -10.69 23.76
C ALA A 598 -22.97 -9.60 23.92
N THR A 599 -23.39 -8.33 23.96
CA THR A 599 -22.51 -7.17 24.17
C THR A 599 -21.84 -7.22 25.54
N ALA A 600 -22.59 -7.58 26.58
CA ALA A 600 -22.04 -7.76 27.92
C ALA A 600 -20.95 -8.85 27.96
N ALA A 601 -21.19 -10.01 27.33
CA ALA A 601 -20.21 -11.10 27.26
C ALA A 601 -18.94 -10.69 26.49
N LEU A 602 -19.09 -9.92 25.41
CA LEU A 602 -17.98 -9.39 24.64
C LEU A 602 -17.11 -8.43 25.48
N LEU A 603 -17.74 -7.47 26.16
CA LEU A 603 -17.05 -6.49 27.00
C LEU A 603 -16.37 -7.17 28.19
N GLN A 604 -17.04 -8.10 28.86
CA GLN A 604 -16.49 -8.85 29.98
C GLN A 604 -15.22 -9.63 29.59
N ARG A 605 -15.21 -10.26 28.41
CA ARG A 605 -14.00 -10.92 27.89
C ARG A 605 -12.83 -9.96 27.71
N GLU A 606 -13.07 -8.72 27.28
CA GLU A 606 -12.00 -7.73 27.10
C GLU A 606 -11.57 -7.10 28.43
N VAL A 607 -12.44 -7.05 29.45
CA VAL A 607 -12.09 -6.73 30.85
C VAL A 607 -11.13 -7.79 31.41
N GLU A 608 -11.45 -9.07 31.26
CA GLU A 608 -10.58 -10.19 31.69
C GLU A 608 -9.21 -10.17 31.01
N ARG A 609 -9.14 -9.66 29.77
CA ARG A 609 -7.90 -9.46 29.02
C ARG A 609 -7.13 -8.20 29.41
N GLY A 610 -7.65 -7.40 30.34
CA GLY A 610 -7.05 -6.13 30.77
C GLY A 610 -7.03 -5.07 29.67
N ARG A 611 -7.97 -5.09 28.73
CA ARG A 611 -8.07 -4.10 27.63
C ARG A 611 -9.18 -3.09 27.84
N VAL A 612 -10.19 -3.45 28.60
CA VAL A 612 -11.29 -2.57 29.05
C VAL A 612 -11.15 -2.39 30.54
N CYS A 613 -11.10 -1.13 31.00
CA CYS A 613 -11.00 -0.76 32.41
C CYS A 613 -9.91 -1.54 33.17
N PRO A 614 -8.65 -1.56 32.68
CA PRO A 614 -7.59 -2.30 33.35
C PRO A 614 -7.37 -1.78 34.78
N PRO A 615 -7.04 -2.66 35.74
CA PRO A 615 -6.59 -2.21 37.05
C PRO A 615 -5.30 -1.39 36.88
N ARG A 616 -5.13 -0.36 37.72
CA ARG A 616 -4.00 0.57 37.65
C ARG A 616 -2.69 -0.21 37.73
N ALA A 617 -1.91 -0.21 36.66
CA ALA A 617 -0.51 -0.59 36.76
C ALA A 617 0.19 0.52 37.56
N VAL A 618 0.99 0.17 38.56
CA VAL A 618 1.73 1.12 39.43
C VAL A 618 2.71 2.02 38.65
N SER A 619 2.95 1.75 37.36
CA SER A 619 3.67 2.66 36.44
C SER A 619 2.81 3.82 35.92
N ASP A 620 1.49 3.71 36.02
CA ASP A 620 0.54 4.78 35.75
C ASP A 620 0.26 5.52 37.06
N SER A 621 1.30 6.19 37.57
CA SER A 621 1.04 7.44 38.29
C SER A 621 0.12 8.29 37.40
N ASP A 622 -0.69 9.15 38.00
CA ASP A 622 -1.48 10.16 37.31
C ASP A 622 -0.60 10.95 36.35
N SER A 623 -0.33 10.42 35.16
CA SER A 623 0.68 10.92 34.24
C SER A 623 0.07 11.90 33.23
N ASP A 624 -0.80 12.77 33.75
CA ASP A 624 -0.50 14.21 33.60
C ASP A 624 0.75 14.63 34.41
N ALA A 625 1.29 13.75 35.25
CA ALA A 625 2.52 13.80 36.04
C ALA A 625 3.32 12.48 35.99
N GLY A 626 3.75 12.04 34.80
CA GLY A 626 5.12 11.52 34.68
C GLY A 626 6.04 12.72 34.76
N THR A 627 5.99 13.43 35.90
CA THR A 627 6.38 14.84 36.08
C THR A 627 6.31 15.61 34.77
N ARG A 628 5.12 15.70 34.15
CA ARG A 628 4.87 16.58 33.00
C ARG A 628 4.98 17.97 33.58
N CYS A 629 6.20 18.45 33.65
CA CYS A 629 6.46 19.71 34.28
C CYS A 629 6.12 20.76 33.22
N VAL A 630 4.82 21.08 33.13
CA VAL A 630 4.25 22.12 32.26
C VAL A 630 4.99 23.46 32.49
N PHE A 631 5.58 23.61 33.68
CA PHE A 631 6.41 24.74 34.10
C PHE A 631 7.92 24.48 34.20
N CYS A 632 8.45 23.27 33.94
CA CYS A 632 9.91 23.08 33.88
C CYS A 632 10.40 23.61 32.54
N SER A 633 10.67 24.90 32.57
CA SER A 633 11.27 25.71 31.52
C SER A 633 12.78 25.42 31.38
N GLY A 634 13.31 24.46 32.12
CA GLY A 634 14.73 24.09 32.15
C GLY A 634 15.17 23.29 30.93
N GLY A 635 15.21 23.91 29.75
CA GLY A 635 16.10 23.47 28.67
C GLY A 635 15.50 22.79 27.43
N CYS A 636 14.17 22.62 27.31
CA CYS A 636 13.52 22.04 26.11
C CYS A 636 12.81 23.07 25.20
N SER A 637 12.97 24.37 25.46
CA SER A 637 12.27 25.46 24.75
C SER A 637 12.56 25.52 23.24
N ASP A 638 13.73 25.01 22.83
CA ASP A 638 14.27 25.22 21.49
C ASP A 638 13.74 24.19 20.47
N GLY A 639 12.78 23.34 20.87
CA GLY A 639 12.22 22.29 20.00
C GLY A 639 13.17 21.12 19.75
N ARG A 640 14.32 21.07 20.45
CA ARG A 640 15.30 19.99 20.33
C ARG A 640 14.86 18.76 21.11
N LEU A 641 14.75 17.63 20.42
CA LEU A 641 14.49 16.32 21.05
C LEU A 641 15.77 15.73 21.62
N TYR A 642 15.60 14.89 22.63
CA TYR A 642 16.62 14.03 23.25
C TYR A 642 17.77 14.73 23.98
N GLN A 643 17.75 16.06 24.01
CA GLN A 643 18.61 16.86 24.87
C GLN A 643 18.33 16.51 26.34
N ARG A 644 19.38 16.54 27.16
CA ARG A 644 19.26 16.43 28.61
C ARG A 644 18.60 17.70 29.16
N CYS A 645 17.52 17.52 29.91
CA CYS A 645 16.94 18.54 30.78
C CYS A 645 17.16 18.12 32.25
N ASP A 646 16.90 19.02 33.19
CA ASP A 646 17.10 18.89 34.65
C ASP A 646 17.39 17.43 35.12
N ASP A 647 16.34 16.62 35.28
CA ASP A 647 16.40 15.20 35.66
C ASP A 647 15.87 14.27 34.55
N GLY A 648 15.82 14.71 33.30
CA GLY A 648 15.10 14.00 32.26
C GLY A 648 15.63 14.18 30.84
N ILE A 649 14.77 13.85 29.89
CA ILE A 649 15.03 13.95 28.45
C ILE A 649 13.96 14.81 27.78
N CYS A 650 14.36 15.71 26.89
CA CYS A 650 13.42 16.46 26.06
C CYS A 650 12.72 15.52 25.08
N PHE A 651 11.40 15.36 25.20
CA PHE A 651 10.63 14.40 24.40
C PHE A 651 9.27 14.96 23.99
N SER A 652 8.73 14.43 22.89
CA SER A 652 7.40 14.76 22.36
C SER A 652 6.61 13.48 22.07
N ASP A 653 5.37 13.47 22.55
CA ASP A 653 4.52 12.27 22.61
C ASP A 653 3.32 12.31 21.65
N GLY A 654 3.22 13.37 20.83
CA GLY A 654 2.06 13.55 19.95
C GLY A 654 2.30 14.66 18.94
N PHE A 655 3.55 14.83 18.53
CA PHE A 655 4.06 16.00 17.79
C PHE A 655 3.86 17.32 18.54
N ASP A 656 3.58 17.30 19.84
CA ASP A 656 3.49 18.51 20.66
C ASP A 656 4.88 19.13 20.89
N PRO A 657 4.95 20.40 21.34
CA PRO A 657 6.23 21.00 21.74
C PRO A 657 6.97 20.10 22.75
N PRO A 658 8.28 19.86 22.56
CA PRO A 658 9.04 19.02 23.47
C PRO A 658 8.96 19.51 24.91
N THR A 659 8.72 18.58 25.82
CA THR A 659 8.71 18.82 27.27
C THR A 659 9.78 17.97 27.93
N CYS A 660 10.17 18.33 29.15
CA CYS A 660 11.12 17.51 29.92
C CYS A 660 10.39 16.29 30.48
N TRP A 661 10.82 15.08 30.09
CA TRP A 661 10.27 13.81 30.53
C TRP A 661 11.24 13.11 31.46
N ASN A 662 10.80 12.81 32.69
CA ASN A 662 11.56 12.00 33.64
C ASN A 662 11.10 10.54 33.60
N ASP A 663 11.12 9.94 32.41
CA ASP A 663 10.79 8.53 32.21
C ASP A 663 12.01 7.76 31.68
N SER A 664 12.49 6.83 32.51
CA SER A 664 13.59 5.93 32.16
C SER A 664 13.32 5.10 30.90
N ALA A 665 12.06 4.80 30.57
CA ALA A 665 11.69 4.07 29.37
C ALA A 665 11.97 4.88 28.10
N VAL A 666 11.74 6.20 28.13
CA VAL A 666 12.04 7.11 27.01
C VAL A 666 13.55 7.24 26.81
N VAL A 667 14.31 7.30 27.90
CA VAL A 667 15.78 7.30 27.86
C VAL A 667 16.33 5.99 27.26
N GLU A 668 15.86 4.84 27.73
CA GLU A 668 16.26 3.53 27.19
C GLU A 668 15.81 3.32 25.75
N MET A 669 14.63 3.84 25.38
CA MET A 669 14.17 3.85 23.99
C MET A 669 15.18 4.57 23.10
N ARG A 670 15.62 5.77 23.48
CA ARG A 670 16.58 6.53 22.67
C ARG A 670 17.96 5.89 22.65
N ARG A 671 18.45 5.34 23.77
CA ARG A 671 19.68 4.53 23.80
C ARG A 671 19.61 3.33 22.85
N ALA A 672 18.48 2.62 22.83
CA ALA A 672 18.25 1.52 21.89
C ALA A 672 18.25 2.01 20.44
N MET A 673 17.68 3.18 20.14
CA MET A 673 17.74 3.77 18.80
C MET A 673 19.17 4.07 18.35
N ILE A 674 20.00 4.65 19.23
CA ILE A 674 21.41 4.94 18.95
C ILE A 674 22.19 3.64 18.71
N ARG A 675 21.99 2.61 19.55
CA ARG A 675 22.60 1.28 19.38
C ARG A 675 22.23 0.62 18.03
N ASP A 676 21.00 0.84 17.55
CA ASP A 676 20.53 0.36 16.25
C ASP A 676 21.05 1.20 15.05
N GLY A 677 21.89 2.20 15.32
CA GLY A 677 22.56 3.03 14.32
C GLY A 677 21.67 4.13 13.72
N LEU A 678 20.60 4.54 14.42
CA LEU A 678 19.82 5.71 14.03
C LEU A 678 20.65 6.98 14.24
N PRO A 679 20.46 8.01 13.37
CA PRO A 679 21.19 9.27 13.50
C PRO A 679 20.91 9.92 14.85
N CYS A 680 21.96 10.48 15.44
CA CYS A 680 21.93 11.17 16.72
C CYS A 680 22.82 12.42 16.71
N ASN A 681 22.47 13.42 17.50
CA ASN A 681 23.29 14.62 17.69
C ASN A 681 24.39 14.33 18.72
N ALA A 682 25.64 14.34 18.29
CA ALA A 682 26.78 14.05 19.17
C ALA A 682 26.95 15.05 20.32
N THR A 683 26.41 16.27 20.20
CA THR A 683 26.44 17.28 21.28
C THR A 683 25.31 17.04 22.28
N ASP A 684 24.07 16.99 21.80
CA ASP A 684 22.89 16.95 22.68
C ASP A 684 22.66 15.54 23.28
N GLU A 685 23.14 14.50 22.60
CA GLU A 685 22.91 13.08 22.94
C GLU A 685 24.18 12.33 23.37
N ALA A 686 25.28 13.04 23.65
CA ALA A 686 26.52 12.42 24.15
C ALA A 686 26.26 11.56 25.41
N TRP A 687 25.41 12.07 26.31
CA TRP A 687 25.01 11.41 27.55
C TRP A 687 24.18 10.13 27.34
N LEU A 688 23.68 9.89 26.12
CA LEU A 688 22.97 8.69 25.70
C LEU A 688 23.89 7.69 24.98
N GLY A 689 25.18 8.00 24.83
CA GLY A 689 26.15 7.17 24.11
C GLY A 689 26.23 7.46 22.61
N CYS A 690 25.73 8.62 22.16
CA CYS A 690 25.99 9.09 20.79
C CYS A 690 27.46 9.46 20.65
N LEU A 691 28.14 8.89 19.65
CA LEU A 691 29.53 9.20 19.35
C LEU A 691 29.59 10.20 18.19
N ALA A 692 30.48 11.20 18.28
CA ALA A 692 30.83 12.04 17.14
C ALA A 692 31.43 11.13 16.05
N ARG A 693 30.77 11.06 14.89
CA ARG A 693 31.23 10.30 13.72
C ARG A 693 31.66 11.23 12.61
#